data_AF-A0A7V2F0L8-F1
#
_entry.id   AF-A0A7V2F0L8-F1
#
_cell.length_a   1.000
_cell.length_b   1.000
_cell.length_c   1.000
_cell.angle_alpha   90.00
_cell.angle_beta   90.00
_cell.angle_gamma   90.00
#
_symmetry.space_group_name_H-M   'P 1'
#
loop_
_entity.id
_entity.type
_entity.pdbx_description
1 polymer ?
#
loop_
_entity_poly.entity_id
_entity_poly.type
_entity_poly.pdbx_seq_one_letter_code
_entity_poly.pdbx_strand_id
1 'polypeptide(L)'
;MKKTIITCLVLIISFVLMPSGIWAQKAESTNSSGNGSSLSKSTINKIESWIKNEMDEIGIPGISLVIVEGDKTVYKKGFGYADVGKKRLVTSETLFELGSTSKAFTALGILQLEEKGLINLSDPVRKYLPWFKVKYKGEYKGKEINDYVDITIEQLLHHTSGIPFKSIGDVPIAEDDDALERTVKMLVDKELDFYPGSRFLYATINYDILGLIIQKVSGLQYEDYMKTNVLETLGLTNTYLFRNNAPSAYMAKGYKVGLLSPKRYDAPMYRGSTPAAYFITNADDMAGWLKIQLGTEALYNFDSELISKSHIPDRSVPPNGEDGSSYAYGWSVYQDGGGQISHSGNNPNFSSYIVFRPQEKIGIALLANINTLNTRVITQGVMNIILGRDTGENISDIYISLGNISFVIICVTVPFILITLWSLVVIFFQIFRKERRFQKSVIKIPVRAALLLLFISCFTYCLYKIPDVLFMELPWSFVKVWAPESFLFTIPLLFFSVLLFCLYYLFIEIFPKQNDKPLFFMGILSLISGFGNALIIFIINEALYRDGQSFQSGLLVFFIMGILIYIYGQRLVRTKLINFTNDLVYSKRIDLINRILNTSYQRIEEIENEKILTGLNNDTETISSFANLIITGITSIITLVCCFIYLGIINFYGFVISVLVVFIAAGMYFVVSRSANKLWEQTRDIQNVFFKYINDLIGGFKELYIHNAKRNEFKQEMQGSCNTYRQKRILGDLKFTNVFVIGELIFIFVIGVVAFIFPVVFDDIQNSSLRNYVFVFLYMTGPVHGVLNAIPNAVQVRISWNRLNKLIKQLESVEENEPSKLKGNNVNKGALMLELRNVEYKYKNDGNEVFSIGPIDLRFSSASITFITGGNGSGKSTLAKLITGLYTPSDGDILVNGQKVTNNELSQLYSAIFSDFYLFEKLYGIDHISKKDELEEYLKVMRIEDKLQVKDGVFSTISLSTGQRKRLALIISYLEDRPILLFDEWAADQDPEFREFFYKKLLPELKNRGKCIIAITHDDRYFNIADVVVKMEIGKVLKETDFHGEYGDLKIVST
;
A
#
# COMPACT_ATOMS: atom_id res chain seq x y z
N MET A 1 5.06 19.10 27.36
CA MET A 1 4.62 17.71 27.18
C MET A 1 3.46 17.35 28.11
N LYS A 2 3.63 17.34 29.45
CA LYS A 2 2.50 17.10 30.39
C LYS A 2 1.31 18.04 30.15
N LYS A 3 1.54 19.36 30.02
CA LYS A 3 0.47 20.33 29.70
C LYS A 3 -0.21 20.01 28.37
N THR A 4 0.53 19.81 27.28
CA THR A 4 -0.04 19.53 25.95
C THR A 4 -0.86 18.24 25.89
N ILE A 5 -0.40 17.16 26.54
CA ILE A 5 -1.12 15.88 26.62
C ILE A 5 -2.39 16.03 27.44
N ILE A 6 -2.32 16.72 28.58
CA ILE A 6 -3.49 17.03 29.41
C ILE A 6 -4.45 17.94 28.66
N THR A 7 -3.97 18.95 27.92
CA THR A 7 -4.84 19.84 27.14
C THR A 7 -5.49 19.12 25.96
N CYS A 8 -4.80 18.19 25.27
CA CYS A 8 -5.40 17.37 24.22
C CYS A 8 -6.40 16.35 24.77
N LEU A 9 -6.06 15.64 25.86
CA LEU A 9 -7.00 14.73 26.55
C LEU A 9 -8.21 15.49 27.08
N VAL A 10 -8.00 16.67 27.69
CA VAL A 10 -9.09 17.54 28.15
C VAL A 10 -9.89 18.05 26.97
N LEU A 11 -9.32 18.47 25.84
CA LEU A 11 -10.07 18.90 24.66
C LEU A 11 -10.89 17.75 24.04
N ILE A 12 -10.33 16.55 23.96
CA ILE A 12 -11.00 15.36 23.42
C ILE A 12 -12.11 14.90 24.38
N ILE A 13 -11.83 14.86 25.68
CA ILE A 13 -12.82 14.57 26.72
C ILE A 13 -13.87 15.68 26.79
N SER A 14 -13.53 16.95 26.54
CA SER A 14 -14.48 18.07 26.49
C SER A 14 -15.35 18.02 25.24
N PHE A 15 -14.86 17.43 24.14
CA PHE A 15 -15.66 17.20 22.94
C PHE A 15 -16.62 16.01 23.12
N VAL A 16 -16.23 15.00 23.91
CA VAL A 16 -17.08 13.85 24.29
C VAL A 16 -18.04 14.15 25.45
N LEU A 17 -17.66 15.05 26.36
CA LEU A 17 -18.46 15.51 27.50
C LEU A 17 -19.18 16.83 27.23
N MET A 18 -19.20 17.33 25.99
CA MET A 18 -20.15 18.37 25.64
C MET A 18 -21.54 17.78 25.91
N PRO A 19 -22.34 18.39 26.81
CA PRO A 19 -23.71 17.98 26.98
C PRO A 19 -24.35 18.05 25.60
N SER A 20 -25.12 17.03 25.24
CA SER A 20 -26.14 17.08 24.20
C SER A 20 -27.19 18.13 24.59
N GLY A 21 -26.78 19.39 24.50
CA GLY A 21 -27.52 20.56 24.85
C GLY A 21 -27.84 21.32 23.59
N ILE A 22 -29.09 21.20 23.18
CA ILE A 22 -29.81 22.03 22.21
C ILE A 22 -29.67 21.57 20.75
N TRP A 23 -30.20 20.38 20.49
CA TRP A 23 -31.28 20.24 19.49
C TRP A 23 -32.51 19.69 20.22
N ALA A 24 -33.00 20.44 21.21
CA ALA A 24 -34.39 20.33 21.58
C ALA A 24 -35.18 20.95 20.42
N GLN A 25 -35.46 20.15 19.39
CA GLN A 25 -36.58 20.48 18.52
C GLN A 25 -37.80 20.48 19.43
N LYS A 26 -38.35 21.68 19.57
CA LYS A 26 -39.61 21.98 20.23
C LYS A 26 -40.62 20.97 19.68
N ALA A 27 -40.95 19.95 20.46
CA ALA A 27 -42.14 19.16 20.23
C ALA A 27 -43.31 20.14 20.42
N GLU A 28 -43.72 20.77 19.33
CA GLU A 28 -45.05 21.34 19.25
C GLU A 28 -46.00 20.16 19.34
N SER A 29 -46.54 19.95 20.54
CA SER A 29 -47.75 19.16 20.73
C SER A 29 -48.89 19.88 20.03
N THR A 30 -48.98 19.73 18.71
CA THR A 30 -50.22 19.97 17.99
C THR A 30 -51.12 18.78 18.28
N ASN A 31 -51.89 18.90 19.38
CA ASN A 31 -53.18 18.24 19.47
C ASN A 31 -54.03 18.75 18.30
N SER A 32 -53.99 18.05 17.18
CA SER A 32 -55.03 18.13 16.16
C SER A 32 -55.81 16.83 16.17
N SER A 33 -56.73 16.73 17.13
CA SER A 33 -57.97 16.00 16.93
C SER A 33 -58.67 16.62 15.71
N GLY A 34 -58.49 16.00 14.55
CA GLY A 34 -59.03 16.45 13.27
C GLY A 34 -59.62 15.29 12.50
N ASN A 35 -60.86 14.94 12.83
CA ASN A 35 -61.74 14.25 11.89
C ASN A 35 -61.82 15.08 10.60
N GLY A 36 -61.52 14.47 9.45
CA GLY A 36 -61.94 14.98 8.14
C GLY A 36 -60.86 15.03 7.05
N SER A 37 -60.68 13.89 6.37
CA SER A 37 -60.42 13.73 4.92
C SER A 37 -59.42 14.66 4.20
N SER A 38 -58.47 13.99 3.54
CA SER A 38 -57.48 14.47 2.54
C SER A 38 -56.13 14.94 3.09
N LEU A 39 -55.06 14.36 2.53
CA LEU A 39 -53.67 14.75 2.82
C LEU A 39 -53.50 16.26 2.61
N SER A 40 -52.95 16.95 3.61
CA SER A 40 -52.69 18.39 3.51
C SER A 40 -51.76 18.71 2.33
N LYS A 41 -51.92 19.89 1.70
CA LYS A 41 -51.00 20.35 0.63
C LYS A 41 -49.53 20.33 1.06
N SER A 42 -49.25 20.64 2.34
CA SER A 42 -47.89 20.54 2.89
C SER A 42 -47.38 19.10 2.93
N THR A 43 -48.22 18.12 3.30
CA THR A 43 -47.84 16.71 3.31
C THR A 43 -47.57 16.20 1.90
N ILE A 44 -48.43 16.55 0.94
CA ILE A 44 -48.23 16.19 -0.48
C ILE A 44 -46.92 16.78 -1.02
N ASN A 45 -46.63 18.05 -0.73
CA ASN A 45 -45.36 18.67 -1.16
C ASN A 45 -44.14 17.97 -0.55
N LYS A 46 -44.21 17.55 0.72
CA LYS A 46 -43.15 16.76 1.36
C LYS A 46 -42.96 15.40 0.67
N ILE A 47 -44.07 14.70 0.37
CA ILE A 47 -44.05 13.41 -0.36
C ILE A 47 -43.44 13.59 -1.75
N GLU A 48 -43.87 14.59 -2.51
CA GLU A 48 -43.34 14.84 -3.86
C GLU A 48 -41.86 15.20 -3.84
N SER A 49 -41.42 15.99 -2.87
CA SER A 49 -40.01 16.36 -2.71
C SER A 49 -39.16 15.15 -2.33
N TRP A 50 -39.62 14.34 -1.38
CA TRP A 50 -38.97 13.08 -0.99
C TRP A 50 -38.79 12.17 -2.19
N ILE A 51 -39.87 11.90 -2.91
CA ILE A 51 -39.85 11.01 -4.09
C ILE A 51 -38.89 11.53 -5.16
N LYS A 52 -38.91 12.82 -5.49
CA LYS A 52 -38.01 13.40 -6.50
C LYS A 52 -36.54 13.27 -6.08
N ASN A 53 -36.22 13.56 -4.82
CA ASN A 53 -34.86 13.44 -4.31
C ASN A 53 -34.35 12.00 -4.44
N GLU A 54 -35.15 11.03 -3.99
CA GLU A 54 -34.78 9.61 -4.08
C GLU A 54 -34.65 9.14 -5.54
N MET A 55 -35.58 9.55 -6.43
CA MET A 55 -35.48 9.24 -7.86
C MET A 55 -34.19 9.77 -8.49
N ASP A 56 -33.81 11.01 -8.16
CA ASP A 56 -32.64 11.67 -8.72
C ASP A 56 -31.33 11.06 -8.18
N GLU A 57 -31.28 10.71 -6.89
CA GLU A 57 -30.12 10.07 -6.26
C GLU A 57 -29.83 8.68 -6.86
N ILE A 58 -30.88 7.91 -7.12
CA ILE A 58 -30.77 6.51 -7.59
C ILE A 58 -30.75 6.42 -9.13
N GLY A 59 -31.29 7.43 -9.81
CA GLY A 59 -31.51 7.42 -11.26
C GLY A 59 -32.69 6.54 -11.68
N ILE A 60 -33.81 6.58 -10.92
CA ILE A 60 -35.04 5.85 -11.26
C ILE A 60 -35.74 6.55 -12.44
N PRO A 61 -35.96 5.89 -13.59
CA PRO A 61 -36.55 6.54 -14.76
C PRO A 61 -37.99 6.98 -14.55
N GLY A 62 -38.83 6.13 -13.96
CA GLY A 62 -40.24 6.41 -13.75
C GLY A 62 -40.87 5.52 -12.68
N ILE A 63 -41.76 6.14 -11.90
CA ILE A 63 -42.51 5.48 -10.83
C ILE A 63 -43.96 5.94 -10.82
N SER A 64 -44.85 5.06 -10.39
CA SER A 64 -46.27 5.35 -10.15
C SER A 64 -46.59 5.09 -8.69
N LEU A 65 -47.11 6.10 -7.99
CA LEU A 65 -47.49 6.03 -6.58
C LEU A 65 -49.01 6.15 -6.43
N VAL A 66 -49.57 5.30 -5.57
CA VAL A 66 -50.95 5.43 -5.07
C VAL A 66 -50.98 5.35 -3.54
N ILE A 67 -51.81 6.20 -2.94
CA ILE A 67 -52.06 6.27 -1.50
C ILE A 67 -53.57 6.20 -1.26
N VAL A 68 -53.98 5.29 -0.40
CA VAL A 68 -55.36 5.05 0.01
C VAL A 68 -55.47 5.30 1.51
N GLU A 69 -56.53 6.00 1.91
CA GLU A 69 -56.90 6.23 3.30
C GLU A 69 -58.41 5.95 3.45
N GLY A 70 -58.76 4.94 4.23
CA GLY A 70 -60.12 4.41 4.28
C GLY A 70 -60.56 3.90 2.91
N ASP A 71 -61.76 4.29 2.50
CA ASP A 71 -62.38 3.97 1.21
C ASP A 71 -61.92 4.88 0.05
N LYS A 72 -61.06 5.86 0.32
CA LYS A 72 -60.69 6.92 -0.63
C LYS A 72 -59.25 6.80 -1.11
N THR A 73 -59.06 6.99 -2.41
CA THR A 73 -57.74 7.23 -2.98
C THR A 73 -57.37 8.69 -2.75
N VAL A 74 -56.53 8.96 -1.75
CA VAL A 74 -56.18 10.33 -1.32
C VAL A 74 -55.05 10.95 -2.15
N TYR A 75 -54.23 10.12 -2.81
CA TYR A 75 -53.19 10.60 -3.71
C TYR A 75 -52.86 9.54 -4.77
N LYS A 76 -52.63 9.97 -6.01
CA LYS A 76 -52.27 9.11 -7.13
C LYS A 76 -51.50 9.93 -8.17
N LYS A 77 -50.24 9.58 -8.43
CA LYS A 77 -49.39 10.34 -9.36
C LYS A 77 -48.28 9.48 -9.96
N GLY A 78 -48.02 9.69 -11.24
CA GLY A 78 -46.83 9.21 -11.93
C GLY A 78 -45.71 10.26 -11.90
N PHE A 79 -44.47 9.82 -11.73
CA PHE A 79 -43.28 10.64 -11.79
C PHE A 79 -42.31 10.07 -12.83
N GLY A 80 -41.56 10.96 -13.49
CA GLY A 80 -40.59 10.58 -14.52
C GLY A 80 -41.22 10.01 -15.79
N TYR A 81 -40.52 9.08 -16.43
CA TYR A 81 -40.83 8.56 -17.75
C TYR A 81 -41.08 7.05 -17.76
N ALA A 82 -42.22 6.66 -18.33
CA ALA A 82 -42.53 5.27 -18.68
C ALA A 82 -41.68 4.79 -19.86
N ASP A 83 -41.21 5.70 -20.73
CA ASP A 83 -40.20 5.45 -21.76
C ASP A 83 -39.32 6.70 -21.90
N VAL A 84 -38.07 6.60 -21.43
CA VAL A 84 -37.07 7.69 -21.48
C VAL A 84 -36.73 8.07 -22.92
N GLY A 85 -36.63 7.10 -23.83
CA GLY A 85 -36.24 7.34 -25.22
C GLY A 85 -37.30 8.12 -26.00
N LYS A 86 -38.58 7.87 -25.70
CA LYS A 86 -39.73 8.59 -26.27
C LYS A 86 -40.22 9.76 -25.40
N LYS A 87 -39.60 10.00 -24.24
CA LYS A 87 -40.06 10.94 -23.21
C LYS A 87 -41.55 10.78 -22.85
N ARG A 88 -42.06 9.54 -22.84
CA ARG A 88 -43.44 9.25 -22.44
C ARG A 88 -43.52 9.29 -20.92
N LEU A 89 -44.33 10.20 -20.37
CA LEU A 89 -44.49 10.35 -18.92
C LEU A 89 -45.21 9.14 -18.30
N VAL A 90 -44.91 8.87 -17.03
CA VAL A 90 -45.72 7.93 -16.24
C VAL A 90 -47.06 8.57 -15.90
N THR A 91 -48.14 7.81 -16.11
CA THR A 91 -49.53 8.16 -15.76
C THR A 91 -50.11 7.10 -14.83
N SER A 92 -51.30 7.33 -14.26
CA SER A 92 -51.97 6.31 -13.43
C SER A 92 -52.29 5.03 -14.20
N GLU A 93 -52.51 5.13 -15.51
CA GLU A 93 -52.80 4.03 -16.43
C GLU A 93 -51.54 3.27 -16.88
N THR A 94 -50.34 3.78 -16.58
CA THR A 94 -49.09 3.14 -17.01
C THR A 94 -48.94 1.78 -16.32
N LEU A 95 -48.66 0.74 -17.12
CA LEU A 95 -48.54 -0.64 -16.66
C LEU A 95 -47.10 -0.99 -16.29
N PHE A 96 -46.92 -1.65 -15.15
CA PHE A 96 -45.66 -2.12 -14.61
C PHE A 96 -45.76 -3.59 -14.19
N GLU A 97 -44.65 -4.32 -14.27
CA GLU A 97 -44.55 -5.65 -13.64
C GLU A 97 -44.39 -5.52 -12.13
N LEU A 98 -45.10 -6.37 -11.40
CA LEU A 98 -45.20 -6.34 -9.95
C LEU A 98 -44.08 -7.10 -9.22
N GLY A 99 -43.29 -7.91 -9.90
CA GLY A 99 -42.39 -8.83 -9.23
C GLY A 99 -43.12 -9.66 -8.18
N SER A 100 -42.42 -9.98 -7.09
CA SER A 100 -42.94 -10.86 -6.03
C SER A 100 -44.22 -10.40 -5.31
N THR A 101 -44.66 -9.14 -5.45
CA THR A 101 -45.98 -8.73 -4.92
C THR A 101 -47.15 -9.45 -5.61
N SER A 102 -46.90 -10.11 -6.75
CA SER A 102 -47.83 -11.02 -7.43
C SER A 102 -48.32 -12.19 -6.54
N LYS A 103 -47.50 -12.61 -5.56
CA LYS A 103 -47.79 -13.78 -4.70
C LYS A 103 -49.08 -13.64 -3.91
N ALA A 104 -49.41 -12.44 -3.47
CA ALA A 104 -50.64 -12.18 -2.72
C ALA A 104 -51.90 -12.52 -3.53
N PHE A 105 -51.89 -12.25 -4.85
CA PHE A 105 -52.98 -12.63 -5.74
C PHE A 105 -53.10 -14.15 -5.85
N THR A 106 -51.98 -14.84 -6.10
CA THR A 106 -51.92 -16.31 -6.20
C THR A 106 -52.42 -16.99 -4.92
N ALA A 107 -52.05 -16.44 -3.76
CA ALA A 107 -52.52 -16.97 -2.48
C ALA A 107 -54.04 -16.84 -2.31
N LEU A 108 -54.65 -15.74 -2.75
CA LEU A 108 -56.12 -15.63 -2.79
C LEU A 108 -56.74 -16.68 -3.71
N GLY A 109 -56.12 -16.99 -4.84
CA GLY A 109 -56.55 -18.08 -5.71
C GLY A 109 -56.59 -19.45 -5.00
N ILE A 110 -55.58 -19.73 -4.17
CA ILE A 110 -55.52 -20.95 -3.34
C ILE A 110 -56.59 -20.92 -2.24
N LEU A 111 -56.72 -19.81 -1.51
CA LEU A 111 -57.73 -19.66 -0.45
C LEU A 111 -59.15 -19.82 -1.00
N GLN A 112 -59.42 -19.35 -2.22
CA GLN A 112 -60.71 -19.53 -2.88
C GLN A 112 -60.97 -20.99 -3.28
N LEU A 113 -59.95 -21.75 -3.69
CA LEU A 113 -60.11 -23.19 -3.94
C LEU A 113 -60.38 -23.96 -2.63
N GLU A 114 -59.79 -23.54 -1.52
CA GLU A 114 -60.04 -24.10 -0.19
C GLU A 114 -61.47 -23.79 0.27
N GLU A 115 -61.92 -22.55 0.13
CA GLU A 115 -63.30 -22.12 0.43
C GLU A 115 -64.33 -22.96 -0.35
N LYS A 116 -64.06 -23.23 -1.63
CA LYS A 116 -64.89 -24.10 -2.50
C LYS A 116 -64.81 -25.59 -2.12
N GLY A 117 -64.01 -25.98 -1.12
CA GLY A 117 -63.81 -27.35 -0.69
C GLY A 117 -63.04 -28.23 -1.68
N LEU A 118 -62.37 -27.62 -2.67
CA LEU A 118 -61.61 -28.34 -3.70
C LEU A 118 -60.23 -28.77 -3.19
N ILE A 119 -59.68 -28.03 -2.22
CA ILE A 119 -58.43 -28.34 -1.55
C ILE A 119 -58.50 -28.14 -0.03
N ASN A 120 -57.58 -28.73 0.73
CA ASN A 120 -57.30 -28.34 2.11
C ASN A 120 -55.85 -27.86 2.20
N LEU A 121 -55.55 -26.82 3.00
CA LEU A 121 -54.18 -26.30 3.12
C LEU A 121 -53.21 -27.31 3.75
N SER A 122 -53.72 -28.20 4.61
CA SER A 122 -52.95 -29.30 5.19
C SER A 122 -52.73 -30.48 4.23
N ASP A 123 -53.32 -30.47 3.03
CA ASP A 123 -53.11 -31.54 2.07
C ASP A 123 -51.65 -31.53 1.56
N PRO A 124 -51.04 -32.71 1.37
CA PRO A 124 -49.73 -32.81 0.74
C PRO A 124 -49.84 -32.43 -0.74
N VAL A 125 -48.85 -31.71 -1.27
CA VAL A 125 -48.78 -31.30 -2.69
C VAL A 125 -48.94 -32.51 -3.63
N ARG A 126 -48.40 -33.66 -3.23
CA ARG A 126 -48.46 -34.91 -3.99
C ARG A 126 -49.88 -35.43 -4.24
N LYS A 127 -50.87 -35.01 -3.44
CA LYS A 127 -52.29 -35.31 -3.67
C LYS A 127 -52.79 -34.74 -5.00
N TYR A 128 -52.31 -33.54 -5.37
CA TYR A 128 -52.68 -32.83 -6.59
C TYR A 128 -51.67 -33.03 -7.73
N LEU A 129 -50.42 -33.27 -7.37
CA LEU A 129 -49.31 -33.53 -8.29
C LEU A 129 -48.67 -34.88 -7.94
N PRO A 130 -49.23 -36.05 -8.37
CA PRO A 130 -48.78 -37.37 -7.91
C PRO A 130 -47.29 -37.69 -8.16
N TRP A 131 -46.70 -37.03 -9.16
CA TRP A 131 -45.29 -37.15 -9.53
C TRP A 131 -44.35 -36.23 -8.71
N PHE A 132 -44.88 -35.26 -7.97
CA PHE A 132 -44.07 -34.34 -7.17
C PHE A 132 -43.50 -35.06 -5.95
N LYS A 133 -42.18 -35.14 -5.86
CA LYS A 133 -41.43 -35.77 -4.77
C LYS A 133 -40.13 -35.01 -4.53
N VAL A 134 -39.85 -34.70 -3.28
CA VAL A 134 -38.61 -34.02 -2.82
C VAL A 134 -37.97 -34.82 -1.70
N LYS A 135 -36.66 -34.73 -1.56
CA LYS A 135 -35.89 -35.48 -0.56
C LYS A 135 -35.48 -34.59 0.59
N TYR A 136 -35.44 -35.13 1.79
CA TYR A 136 -34.77 -34.49 2.92
C TYR A 136 -33.75 -35.44 3.53
N LYS A 137 -32.55 -34.91 3.77
CA LYS A 137 -31.48 -35.62 4.43
C LYS A 137 -31.01 -34.82 5.64
N GLY A 138 -31.25 -35.33 6.85
CA GLY A 138 -30.85 -34.65 8.07
C GLY A 138 -31.58 -35.17 9.30
N GLU A 139 -31.29 -34.57 10.45
CA GLU A 139 -31.96 -34.89 11.69
C GLU A 139 -33.19 -33.99 11.88
N TYR A 140 -34.34 -34.61 12.14
CA TYR A 140 -35.55 -33.89 12.51
C TYR A 140 -36.25 -34.61 13.68
N LYS A 141 -36.53 -33.86 14.75
CA LYS A 141 -37.14 -34.37 15.99
C LYS A 141 -36.44 -35.62 16.55
N GLY A 142 -35.09 -35.64 16.54
CA GLY A 142 -34.29 -36.75 17.06
C GLY A 142 -34.22 -37.99 16.17
N LYS A 143 -34.69 -37.91 14.92
CA LYS A 143 -34.63 -38.99 13.93
C LYS A 143 -33.83 -38.55 12.72
N GLU A 144 -32.89 -39.38 12.28
CA GLU A 144 -32.20 -39.22 11.01
C GLU A 144 -33.13 -39.65 9.87
N ILE A 145 -33.37 -38.73 8.93
CA ILE A 145 -34.23 -38.93 7.76
C ILE A 145 -33.33 -38.85 6.52
N ASN A 146 -33.54 -39.77 5.58
CA ASN A 146 -32.91 -39.75 4.25
C ASN A 146 -33.88 -40.38 3.23
N ASP A 147 -35.04 -39.75 3.07
CA ASP A 147 -36.14 -40.26 2.26
C ASP A 147 -36.92 -39.09 1.62
N TYR A 148 -37.91 -39.42 0.80
CA TYR A 148 -38.89 -38.47 0.29
C TYR A 148 -39.80 -37.97 1.40
N VAL A 149 -40.04 -36.67 1.42
CA VAL A 149 -40.93 -36.02 2.39
C VAL A 149 -42.02 -35.26 1.65
N ASP A 150 -43.19 -35.16 2.27
CA ASP A 150 -44.30 -34.38 1.74
C ASP A 150 -44.20 -32.93 2.22
N ILE A 151 -44.46 -32.01 1.29
CA ILE A 151 -44.69 -30.59 1.56
C ILE A 151 -46.20 -30.37 1.50
N THR A 152 -46.75 -29.63 2.45
CA THR A 152 -48.17 -29.22 2.46
C THR A 152 -48.39 -27.89 1.74
N ILE A 153 -49.61 -27.63 1.29
CA ILE A 153 -49.98 -26.36 0.64
C ILE A 153 -49.74 -25.17 1.58
N GLU A 154 -50.04 -25.32 2.87
CA GLU A 154 -49.81 -24.30 3.90
C GLU A 154 -48.32 -23.93 4.03
N GLN A 155 -47.43 -24.94 4.03
CA GLN A 155 -45.98 -24.71 4.09
C GLN A 155 -45.43 -23.96 2.87
N LEU A 156 -46.06 -24.12 1.70
CA LEU A 156 -45.71 -23.33 0.52
C LEU A 156 -46.10 -21.86 0.69
N LEU A 157 -47.32 -21.59 1.18
CA LEU A 157 -47.85 -20.24 1.42
C LEU A 157 -47.03 -19.45 2.46
N HIS A 158 -46.47 -20.14 3.45
CA HIS A 158 -45.69 -19.53 4.53
C HIS A 158 -44.17 -19.56 4.30
N HIS A 159 -43.69 -20.07 3.16
CA HIS A 159 -42.26 -20.27 2.91
C HIS A 159 -41.54 -21.10 4.00
N THR A 160 -42.21 -22.15 4.49
CA THR A 160 -41.65 -23.13 5.42
C THR A 160 -41.43 -24.50 4.77
N SER A 161 -41.43 -24.57 3.43
CA SER A 161 -41.31 -25.81 2.65
C SER A 161 -39.94 -26.49 2.70
N GLY A 162 -38.88 -25.77 3.09
CA GLY A 162 -37.50 -26.25 3.03
C GLY A 162 -36.88 -26.24 1.63
N ILE A 163 -37.60 -25.78 0.60
CA ILE A 163 -37.06 -25.71 -0.76
C ILE A 163 -35.94 -24.67 -0.80
N PRO A 164 -34.75 -25.00 -1.36
CA PRO A 164 -33.64 -24.06 -1.40
C PRO A 164 -33.96 -22.80 -2.20
N PHE A 165 -33.56 -21.64 -1.69
CA PHE A 165 -33.71 -20.34 -2.37
C PHE A 165 -33.13 -20.36 -3.80
N LYS A 166 -31.98 -21.04 -3.98
CA LYS A 166 -31.26 -21.14 -5.26
C LYS A 166 -32.04 -21.82 -6.38
N SER A 167 -33.17 -22.46 -6.08
CA SER A 167 -34.08 -23.05 -7.09
C SER A 167 -34.57 -22.03 -8.12
N ILE A 168 -34.63 -20.73 -7.79
CA ILE A 168 -34.93 -19.66 -8.76
C ILE A 168 -33.92 -19.57 -9.91
N GLY A 169 -32.67 -19.97 -9.69
CA GLY A 169 -31.62 -19.93 -10.70
C GLY A 169 -31.80 -20.97 -11.81
N ASP A 170 -32.59 -22.02 -11.54
CA ASP A 170 -32.83 -23.12 -12.47
C ASP A 170 -34.07 -22.87 -13.37
N VAL A 171 -34.86 -21.82 -13.11
CA VAL A 171 -36.14 -21.56 -13.81
C VAL A 171 -35.88 -21.31 -15.31
N PRO A 172 -36.56 -22.04 -16.21
CA PRO A 172 -36.32 -21.93 -17.64
C PRO A 172 -36.89 -20.62 -18.19
N ILE A 173 -36.18 -20.04 -19.15
CA ILE A 173 -36.73 -18.99 -20.01
C ILE A 173 -37.73 -19.68 -20.96
N ALA A 174 -39.02 -19.44 -20.76
CA ALA A 174 -40.09 -20.09 -21.49
C ALA A 174 -41.35 -19.21 -21.52
N GLU A 175 -42.09 -19.27 -22.63
CA GLU A 175 -43.35 -18.53 -22.86
C GLU A 175 -44.52 -19.44 -23.28
N ASP A 176 -44.28 -20.74 -23.46
CA ASP A 176 -45.28 -21.74 -23.84
C ASP A 176 -46.17 -22.17 -22.66
N ASP A 177 -47.27 -22.85 -22.97
CA ASP A 177 -48.32 -23.20 -21.99
C ASP A 177 -47.85 -24.24 -20.95
N ASP A 178 -46.80 -25.02 -21.24
CA ASP A 178 -46.24 -26.00 -20.31
C ASP A 178 -45.11 -25.45 -19.44
N ALA A 179 -44.75 -24.17 -19.59
CA ALA A 179 -43.68 -23.51 -18.83
C ALA A 179 -43.82 -23.67 -17.30
N LEU A 180 -45.04 -23.54 -16.76
CA LEU A 180 -45.32 -23.66 -15.33
C LEU A 180 -45.08 -25.08 -14.81
N GLU A 181 -45.58 -26.09 -15.52
CA GLU A 181 -45.35 -27.49 -15.15
C GLU A 181 -43.87 -27.87 -15.25
N ARG A 182 -43.17 -27.40 -16.30
CA ARG A 182 -41.72 -27.62 -16.44
C ARG A 182 -40.91 -26.99 -15.31
N THR A 183 -41.30 -25.79 -14.86
CA THR A 183 -40.67 -25.10 -13.74
C THR A 183 -40.80 -25.91 -12.45
N VAL A 184 -42.01 -26.40 -12.14
CA VAL A 184 -42.23 -27.23 -10.94
C VAL A 184 -41.51 -28.59 -11.04
N LYS A 185 -41.44 -29.20 -12.23
CA LYS A 185 -40.75 -30.49 -12.44
C LYS A 185 -39.25 -30.45 -12.14
N MET A 186 -38.62 -29.28 -12.17
CA MET A 186 -37.21 -29.14 -11.77
C MET A 186 -36.94 -29.50 -10.30
N LEU A 187 -37.98 -29.51 -9.48
CA LEU A 187 -37.89 -29.85 -8.06
C LEU A 187 -37.96 -31.35 -7.79
N VAL A 188 -38.33 -32.17 -8.79
CA VAL A 188 -38.38 -33.62 -8.62
C VAL A 188 -37.00 -34.13 -8.22
N ASP A 189 -36.98 -34.89 -7.13
CA ASP A 189 -35.77 -35.47 -6.50
C ASP A 189 -34.77 -34.46 -5.93
N LYS A 190 -35.10 -33.15 -5.87
CA LYS A 190 -34.26 -32.14 -5.22
C LYS A 190 -34.25 -32.34 -3.70
N GLU A 191 -33.11 -32.04 -3.10
CA GLU A 191 -32.89 -32.07 -1.65
C GLU A 191 -33.33 -30.73 -1.02
N LEU A 192 -34.04 -30.80 0.10
CA LEU A 192 -34.48 -29.65 0.90
C LEU A 192 -33.38 -29.22 1.88
N ASP A 193 -33.28 -27.91 2.15
CA ASP A 193 -32.30 -27.34 3.10
C ASP A 193 -32.64 -27.67 4.56
N PHE A 194 -33.93 -27.85 4.87
CA PHE A 194 -34.43 -28.28 6.18
C PHE A 194 -35.77 -29.02 6.05
N TYR A 195 -36.19 -29.68 7.12
CA TYR A 195 -37.45 -30.43 7.13
C TYR A 195 -38.66 -29.50 7.02
N PRO A 196 -39.66 -29.76 6.15
CA PRO A 196 -40.83 -28.90 5.97
C PRO A 196 -41.52 -28.52 7.29
N GLY A 197 -41.83 -27.24 7.48
CA GLY A 197 -42.46 -26.67 8.67
C GLY A 197 -41.52 -26.36 9.84
N SER A 198 -40.21 -26.61 9.71
CA SER A 198 -39.27 -26.41 10.84
C SER A 198 -38.64 -25.02 10.91
N ARG A 199 -38.52 -24.31 9.80
CA ARG A 199 -37.89 -22.99 9.68
C ARG A 199 -38.54 -22.18 8.55
N PHE A 200 -38.37 -20.86 8.59
CA PHE A 200 -38.70 -19.97 7.48
C PHE A 200 -37.51 -19.86 6.52
N LEU A 201 -37.75 -20.04 5.21
CA LEU A 201 -36.80 -19.74 4.14
C LEU A 201 -37.57 -19.40 2.87
N TYR A 202 -37.39 -18.15 2.44
CA TYR A 202 -38.05 -17.65 1.24
C TYR A 202 -37.58 -18.38 -0.02
N ALA A 203 -38.52 -18.95 -0.77
CA ALA A 203 -38.26 -19.62 -2.04
C ALA A 203 -39.37 -19.30 -3.06
N THR A 204 -39.03 -18.56 -4.10
CA THR A 204 -39.97 -18.08 -5.13
C THR A 204 -40.82 -19.21 -5.71
N ILE A 205 -40.20 -20.37 -5.96
CA ILE A 205 -40.82 -21.53 -6.59
C ILE A 205 -41.97 -22.15 -5.77
N ASN A 206 -42.08 -21.82 -4.47
CA ASN A 206 -43.25 -22.24 -3.68
C ASN A 206 -44.55 -21.78 -4.33
N TYR A 207 -44.58 -20.56 -4.85
CA TYR A 207 -45.77 -19.99 -5.48
C TYR A 207 -46.01 -20.52 -6.89
N ASP A 208 -44.97 -20.99 -7.57
CA ASP A 208 -45.11 -21.65 -8.87
C ASP A 208 -45.78 -23.02 -8.70
N ILE A 209 -45.47 -23.74 -7.61
CA ILE A 209 -46.19 -24.97 -7.24
C ILE A 209 -47.67 -24.65 -6.96
N LEU A 210 -47.95 -23.60 -6.19
CA LEU A 210 -49.33 -23.18 -5.90
C LEU A 210 -50.10 -22.82 -7.18
N GLY A 211 -49.47 -22.09 -8.11
CA GLY A 211 -50.06 -21.80 -9.42
C GLY A 211 -50.37 -23.07 -10.22
N LEU A 212 -49.48 -24.07 -10.19
CA LEU A 212 -49.72 -25.34 -10.87
C LEU A 212 -50.85 -26.14 -10.20
N ILE A 213 -50.97 -26.09 -8.86
CA ILE A 213 -52.11 -26.69 -8.14
C ILE A 213 -53.41 -26.04 -8.59
N ILE A 214 -53.47 -24.70 -8.69
CA ILE A 214 -54.64 -23.99 -9.21
C ILE A 214 -55.00 -24.50 -10.61
N GLN A 215 -54.02 -24.62 -11.50
CA GLN A 215 -54.23 -25.09 -12.86
C GLN A 215 -54.73 -26.54 -12.93
N LYS A 216 -54.18 -27.45 -12.10
CA LYS A 216 -54.60 -28.86 -12.09
C LYS A 216 -55.96 -29.09 -11.43
N VAL A 217 -56.26 -28.36 -10.36
CA VAL A 217 -57.53 -28.51 -9.62
C VAL A 217 -58.70 -27.87 -10.37
N SER A 218 -58.49 -26.69 -10.96
CA SER A 218 -59.55 -25.99 -11.70
C SER A 218 -59.76 -26.52 -13.12
N GLY A 219 -58.75 -27.14 -13.72
CA GLY A 219 -58.76 -27.54 -15.13
C GLY A 219 -58.58 -26.38 -16.13
N LEU A 220 -58.41 -25.15 -15.65
CA LEU A 220 -58.11 -23.97 -16.45
C LEU A 220 -56.60 -23.68 -16.43
N GLN A 221 -56.09 -22.95 -17.43
CA GLN A 221 -54.75 -22.38 -17.30
C GLN A 221 -54.70 -21.45 -16.10
N TYR A 222 -53.55 -21.37 -15.44
CA TYR A 222 -53.36 -20.54 -14.25
C TYR A 222 -53.82 -19.09 -14.51
N GLU A 223 -53.42 -18.52 -15.64
CA GLU A 223 -53.73 -17.14 -16.02
C GLU A 223 -55.24 -16.91 -16.19
N ASP A 224 -55.94 -17.87 -16.80
CA ASP A 224 -57.39 -17.78 -17.03
C ASP A 224 -58.18 -17.91 -15.73
N TYR A 225 -57.75 -18.82 -14.84
CA TYR A 225 -58.36 -18.98 -13.51
C TYR A 225 -58.23 -17.68 -12.72
N MET A 226 -57.02 -17.13 -12.63
CA MET A 226 -56.75 -15.92 -11.86
C MET A 226 -57.48 -14.72 -12.43
N LYS A 227 -57.50 -14.57 -13.76
CA LYS A 227 -58.24 -13.49 -14.41
C LYS A 227 -59.73 -13.54 -14.07
N THR A 228 -60.38 -14.67 -14.31
CA THR A 228 -61.84 -14.80 -14.21
C THR A 228 -62.33 -14.86 -12.75
N ASN A 229 -61.63 -15.61 -11.89
CA ASN A 229 -62.12 -15.91 -10.54
C ASN A 229 -61.58 -14.99 -9.45
N VAL A 230 -60.47 -14.27 -9.71
CA VAL A 230 -59.83 -13.39 -8.72
C VAL A 230 -59.81 -11.95 -9.21
N LEU A 231 -59.26 -11.66 -10.40
CA LEU A 231 -59.08 -10.26 -10.84
C LEU A 231 -60.42 -9.60 -11.21
N GLU A 232 -61.21 -10.23 -12.08
CA GLU A 232 -62.51 -9.68 -12.53
C GLU A 232 -63.54 -9.61 -11.40
N THR A 233 -63.55 -10.59 -10.49
CA THR A 233 -64.44 -10.61 -9.30
C THR A 233 -64.10 -9.52 -8.28
N LEU A 234 -62.83 -9.13 -8.20
CA LEU A 234 -62.34 -8.01 -7.39
C LEU A 234 -62.37 -6.66 -8.14
N GLY A 235 -62.83 -6.62 -9.39
CA GLY A 235 -62.92 -5.39 -10.19
C GLY A 235 -61.57 -4.86 -10.72
N LEU A 236 -60.53 -5.68 -10.72
CA LEU A 236 -59.16 -5.32 -11.16
C LEU A 236 -58.99 -5.55 -12.67
N THR A 237 -59.67 -4.73 -13.49
CA THR A 237 -59.81 -4.94 -14.94
C THR A 237 -58.59 -4.57 -15.79
N ASN A 238 -57.63 -3.81 -15.25
CA ASN A 238 -56.38 -3.42 -15.90
C ASN A 238 -55.16 -4.18 -15.36
N THR A 239 -55.40 -5.36 -14.79
CA THR A 239 -54.37 -6.26 -14.28
C THR A 239 -54.25 -7.47 -15.20
N TYR A 240 -53.04 -7.76 -15.66
CA TYR A 240 -52.72 -8.78 -16.66
C TYR A 240 -51.68 -9.76 -16.15
N LEU A 241 -51.75 -11.02 -16.61
CA LEU A 241 -50.79 -12.08 -16.23
C LEU A 241 -49.79 -12.42 -17.34
N PHE A 242 -49.93 -11.80 -18.51
CA PHE A 242 -49.08 -12.05 -19.67
C PHE A 242 -48.82 -10.77 -20.45
N ARG A 243 -47.56 -10.49 -20.78
CA ARG A 243 -47.14 -9.22 -21.41
C ARG A 243 -47.81 -8.99 -22.76
N ASN A 244 -48.12 -10.05 -23.51
CA ASN A 244 -48.81 -9.94 -24.80
C ASN A 244 -50.30 -9.57 -24.67
N ASN A 245 -50.90 -9.78 -23.48
CA ASN A 245 -52.29 -9.41 -23.19
C ASN A 245 -52.38 -7.96 -22.69
N ALA A 246 -51.28 -7.41 -22.15
CA ALA A 246 -51.21 -6.02 -21.72
C ALA A 246 -51.10 -5.08 -22.94
N PRO A 247 -51.90 -4.00 -23.02
CA PRO A 247 -51.81 -3.09 -24.16
C PRO A 247 -50.45 -2.38 -24.19
N SER A 248 -49.71 -2.59 -25.28
CA SER A 248 -48.34 -2.10 -25.45
C SER A 248 -48.21 -0.57 -25.37
N ALA A 249 -49.31 0.16 -25.61
CA ALA A 249 -49.37 1.63 -25.48
C ALA A 249 -49.20 2.10 -24.03
N TYR A 250 -49.67 1.31 -23.05
CA TYR A 250 -49.61 1.65 -21.63
C TYR A 250 -48.40 1.03 -20.91
N MET A 251 -47.87 -0.09 -21.42
CA MET A 251 -46.72 -0.80 -20.84
C MET A 251 -45.45 0.06 -20.76
N ALA A 252 -44.93 0.27 -19.55
CA ALA A 252 -43.65 0.92 -19.34
C ALA A 252 -42.49 0.12 -19.96
N LYS A 253 -41.40 0.80 -20.34
CA LYS A 253 -40.14 0.16 -20.71
C LYS A 253 -39.33 -0.08 -19.44
N GLY A 254 -38.78 -1.29 -19.30
CA GLY A 254 -37.95 -1.65 -18.17
C GLY A 254 -36.50 -1.20 -18.34
N TYR A 255 -35.86 -0.89 -17.21
CA TYR A 255 -34.49 -0.41 -17.14
C TYR A 255 -33.68 -1.21 -16.11
N LYS A 256 -32.36 -1.14 -16.27
CA LYS A 256 -31.38 -1.61 -15.29
C LYS A 256 -30.55 -0.47 -14.78
N VAL A 257 -30.05 -0.64 -13.55
CA VAL A 257 -29.01 0.22 -13.00
C VAL A 257 -27.79 0.20 -13.94
N GLY A 258 -27.36 1.39 -14.36
CA GLY A 258 -26.20 1.59 -15.23
C GLY A 258 -25.13 2.45 -14.57
N LEU A 259 -23.97 2.59 -15.22
CA LEU A 259 -22.78 3.23 -14.65
C LEU A 259 -22.94 4.74 -14.37
N LEU A 260 -23.70 5.44 -15.21
CA LEU A 260 -23.93 6.89 -15.15
C LEU A 260 -25.40 7.25 -15.29
N SER A 261 -26.18 6.37 -15.93
CA SER A 261 -27.60 6.54 -16.17
C SER A 261 -28.26 5.16 -16.28
N PRO A 262 -29.54 5.04 -15.93
CA PRO A 262 -30.29 3.80 -16.15
C PRO A 262 -30.27 3.41 -17.62
N LYS A 263 -30.09 2.13 -17.91
CA LYS A 263 -30.04 1.60 -19.27
C LYS A 263 -31.27 0.76 -19.56
N ARG A 264 -31.91 1.00 -20.70
CA ARG A 264 -33.07 0.20 -21.13
C ARG A 264 -32.67 -1.26 -21.24
N TYR A 265 -33.48 -2.14 -20.67
CA TYR A 265 -33.27 -3.58 -20.70
C TYR A 265 -34.60 -4.30 -20.89
N ASP A 266 -34.70 -5.08 -21.97
CA ASP A 266 -35.85 -5.92 -22.25
C ASP A 266 -35.56 -7.32 -21.69
N ALA A 267 -36.04 -7.59 -20.47
CA ALA A 267 -35.77 -8.83 -19.75
C ALA A 267 -36.46 -10.05 -20.39
N PRO A 268 -35.82 -11.24 -20.33
CA PRO A 268 -36.46 -12.49 -20.74
C PRO A 268 -37.69 -12.77 -19.88
N MET A 269 -38.70 -13.42 -20.48
CA MET A 269 -39.93 -13.79 -19.78
C MET A 269 -39.81 -15.21 -19.22
N TYR A 270 -40.27 -15.36 -17.97
CA TYR A 270 -40.30 -16.63 -17.25
C TYR A 270 -41.76 -16.95 -16.94
N ARG A 271 -42.53 -17.38 -17.94
CA ARG A 271 -43.98 -17.62 -17.79
C ARG A 271 -44.27 -18.65 -16.69
N GLY A 272 -43.37 -19.61 -16.51
CA GLY A 272 -43.47 -20.59 -15.42
C GLY A 272 -43.38 -20.00 -14.01
N SER A 273 -42.94 -18.73 -13.86
CA SER A 273 -42.95 -18.00 -12.60
C SER A 273 -43.96 -16.85 -12.56
N THR A 274 -44.94 -16.81 -13.47
CA THR A 274 -46.05 -15.86 -13.41
C THR A 274 -46.79 -15.87 -12.06
N PRO A 275 -47.08 -17.04 -11.44
CA PRO A 275 -47.71 -17.09 -10.12
C PRO A 275 -46.90 -16.39 -9.03
N ALA A 276 -45.58 -16.40 -9.15
CA ALA A 276 -44.72 -15.81 -8.15
C ALA A 276 -44.34 -14.35 -8.44
N ALA A 277 -44.32 -13.88 -9.70
CA ALA A 277 -43.63 -12.62 -10.01
C ALA A 277 -44.13 -11.75 -11.19
N TYR A 278 -44.96 -12.24 -12.13
CA TYR A 278 -45.18 -11.53 -13.41
C TYR A 278 -46.58 -10.94 -13.61
N PHE A 279 -47.29 -10.61 -12.54
CA PHE A 279 -48.51 -9.79 -12.70
C PHE A 279 -48.11 -8.40 -13.18
N ILE A 280 -48.95 -7.82 -14.03
CA ILE A 280 -48.78 -6.50 -14.63
C ILE A 280 -49.99 -5.68 -14.25
N THR A 281 -49.80 -4.51 -13.66
CA THR A 281 -50.91 -3.65 -13.23
C THR A 281 -50.54 -2.17 -13.30
N ASN A 282 -51.51 -1.30 -13.04
CA ASN A 282 -51.35 0.14 -13.00
C ASN A 282 -51.75 0.70 -11.62
N ALA A 283 -51.64 2.02 -11.43
CA ALA A 283 -51.97 2.63 -10.15
C ALA A 283 -53.47 2.67 -9.85
N ASP A 284 -54.32 2.57 -10.89
CA ASP A 284 -55.78 2.62 -10.75
C ASP A 284 -56.31 1.33 -10.10
N ASP A 285 -55.94 0.19 -10.66
CA ASP A 285 -56.27 -1.13 -10.11
C ASP A 285 -55.59 -1.35 -8.75
N MET A 286 -54.34 -0.91 -8.59
CA MET A 286 -53.65 -1.00 -7.31
C MET A 286 -54.33 -0.18 -6.20
N ALA A 287 -55.03 0.90 -6.55
CA ALA A 287 -55.86 1.64 -5.60
C ALA A 287 -57.03 0.79 -5.07
N GLY A 288 -57.71 0.07 -5.97
CA GLY A 288 -58.77 -0.89 -5.60
C GLY A 288 -58.20 -2.03 -4.77
N TRP A 289 -57.09 -2.62 -5.22
CA TRP A 289 -56.41 -3.68 -4.47
C TRP A 289 -56.07 -3.27 -3.04
N LEU A 290 -55.53 -2.06 -2.82
CA LEU A 290 -55.27 -1.55 -1.47
C LEU A 290 -56.55 -1.40 -0.64
N LYS A 291 -57.64 -0.84 -1.20
CA LYS A 291 -58.91 -0.69 -0.46
C LYS A 291 -59.50 -2.03 -0.06
N ILE A 292 -59.38 -3.04 -0.93
CA ILE A 292 -59.75 -4.43 -0.66
C ILE A 292 -58.91 -4.98 0.50
N GLN A 293 -57.58 -4.84 0.45
CA GLN A 293 -56.69 -5.26 1.53
C GLN A 293 -56.95 -4.53 2.85
N LEU A 294 -57.46 -3.30 2.82
CA LEU A 294 -57.85 -2.55 4.02
C LEU A 294 -59.25 -2.91 4.54
N GLY A 295 -60.02 -3.74 3.84
CA GLY A 295 -61.40 -4.10 4.18
C GLY A 295 -62.38 -2.93 4.05
N THR A 296 -62.11 -2.00 3.13
CA THR A 296 -62.90 -0.75 2.95
C THR A 296 -63.74 -0.71 1.69
N GLU A 297 -63.49 -1.63 0.76
CA GLU A 297 -64.25 -1.81 -0.47
C GLU A 297 -65.28 -2.93 -0.31
N ALA A 298 -66.52 -2.69 -0.72
CA ALA A 298 -67.57 -3.69 -0.66
C ALA A 298 -67.38 -4.72 -1.79
N LEU A 299 -67.20 -5.98 -1.42
CA LEU A 299 -67.07 -7.10 -2.35
C LEU A 299 -68.43 -7.80 -2.50
N TYR A 300 -68.98 -7.84 -3.72
CA TYR A 300 -70.28 -8.46 -3.98
C TYR A 300 -70.20 -9.94 -4.33
N ASN A 301 -69.09 -10.37 -4.96
CA ASN A 301 -68.91 -11.72 -5.51
C ASN A 301 -67.60 -12.38 -5.01
N PHE A 302 -67.07 -11.91 -3.88
CA PHE A 302 -65.84 -12.43 -3.30
C PHE A 302 -65.94 -12.35 -1.76
N ASP A 303 -65.60 -13.43 -1.08
CA ASP A 303 -65.66 -13.48 0.38
C ASP A 303 -64.56 -12.63 1.01
N SER A 304 -64.96 -11.62 1.77
CA SER A 304 -64.06 -10.72 2.50
C SER A 304 -63.28 -11.42 3.63
N GLU A 305 -63.74 -12.57 4.14
CA GLU A 305 -63.01 -13.33 5.16
C GLU A 305 -61.70 -13.89 4.59
N LEU A 306 -61.65 -14.22 3.29
CA LEU A 306 -60.42 -14.68 2.63
C LEU A 306 -59.32 -13.62 2.62
N ILE A 307 -59.69 -12.34 2.49
CA ILE A 307 -58.73 -11.23 2.58
C ILE A 307 -58.13 -11.16 3.99
N SER A 308 -58.99 -11.20 5.02
CA SER A 308 -58.54 -11.19 6.42
C SER A 308 -57.67 -12.40 6.75
N LYS A 309 -58.03 -13.59 6.23
CA LYS A 309 -57.23 -14.82 6.37
C LYS A 309 -55.85 -14.68 5.73
N SER A 310 -55.74 -13.99 4.60
CA SER A 310 -54.45 -13.77 3.91
C SER A 310 -53.44 -12.94 4.72
N HIS A 311 -53.88 -12.22 5.77
CA HIS A 311 -52.99 -11.44 6.64
C HIS A 311 -52.46 -12.22 7.84
N ILE A 312 -52.93 -13.45 8.06
CA ILE A 312 -52.54 -14.26 9.21
C ILE A 312 -51.19 -14.93 8.91
N PRO A 313 -50.11 -14.61 9.65
CA PRO A 313 -48.80 -15.20 9.41
C PRO A 313 -48.62 -16.52 10.17
N ASP A 314 -47.67 -17.32 9.67
CA ASP A 314 -47.17 -18.47 10.44
C ASP A 314 -46.29 -18.00 11.60
N ARG A 315 -46.73 -18.31 12.82
CA ARG A 315 -45.98 -18.06 14.07
C ARG A 315 -45.45 -19.34 14.71
N SER A 316 -45.55 -20.48 14.03
CA SER A 316 -45.01 -21.76 14.52
C SER A 316 -43.48 -21.85 14.37
N VAL A 317 -42.90 -21.03 13.49
CA VAL A 317 -41.45 -20.88 13.30
C VAL A 317 -40.97 -19.50 13.76
N PRO A 318 -39.68 -19.35 14.13
CA PRO A 318 -39.11 -18.04 14.44
C PRO A 318 -39.28 -17.06 13.28
N PRO A 319 -39.44 -15.75 13.54
CA PRO A 319 -39.53 -14.75 12.49
C PRO A 319 -38.23 -14.63 11.70
N ASN A 320 -38.30 -13.95 10.56
CA ASN A 320 -37.13 -13.59 9.78
C ASN A 320 -36.13 -12.83 10.65
N GLY A 321 -34.89 -13.32 10.71
CA GLY A 321 -33.82 -12.71 11.52
C GLY A 321 -33.35 -11.34 11.01
N GLU A 322 -33.64 -11.00 9.74
CA GLU A 322 -33.22 -9.73 9.14
C GLU A 322 -34.13 -8.55 9.52
N ASP A 323 -35.46 -8.74 9.51
CA ASP A 323 -36.44 -7.66 9.67
C ASP A 323 -37.52 -7.94 10.75
N GLY A 324 -37.48 -9.10 11.39
CA GLY A 324 -38.42 -9.50 12.45
C GLY A 324 -39.84 -9.83 11.98
N SER A 325 -40.09 -9.90 10.67
CA SER A 325 -41.39 -10.24 10.11
C SER A 325 -41.66 -11.76 10.11
N SER A 326 -42.94 -12.16 10.12
CA SER A 326 -43.33 -13.52 9.69
C SER A 326 -44.16 -13.42 8.42
N TYR A 327 -44.19 -14.50 7.64
CA TYR A 327 -44.81 -14.50 6.33
C TYR A 327 -46.24 -15.02 6.37
N ALA A 328 -47.13 -14.39 5.60
CA ALA A 328 -48.56 -14.65 5.49
C ALA A 328 -49.01 -14.59 4.03
N TYR A 329 -49.35 -15.71 3.39
CA TYR A 329 -50.08 -15.74 2.11
C TYR A 329 -49.66 -14.68 1.05
N GLY A 330 -48.37 -14.36 0.91
CA GLY A 330 -47.86 -13.36 -0.03
C GLY A 330 -47.53 -12.00 0.58
N TRP A 331 -47.46 -11.92 1.90
CA TRP A 331 -47.20 -10.73 2.70
C TRP A 331 -46.19 -11.00 3.81
N SER A 332 -45.41 -9.99 4.15
CA SER A 332 -44.59 -9.95 5.37
C SER A 332 -45.31 -9.14 6.44
N VAL A 333 -45.52 -9.74 7.60
CA VAL A 333 -46.28 -9.18 8.73
C VAL A 333 -45.32 -8.87 9.87
N TYR A 334 -45.09 -7.58 10.09
CA TYR A 334 -44.12 -7.08 11.08
C TYR A 334 -44.66 -7.16 12.51
N GLN A 335 -43.74 -7.33 13.46
CA GLN A 335 -44.05 -7.54 14.88
C GLN A 335 -43.63 -6.35 15.76
N ASP A 336 -43.33 -5.21 15.15
CA ASP A 336 -42.91 -3.97 15.79
C ASP A 336 -44.04 -3.22 16.54
N GLY A 337 -45.21 -3.84 16.69
CA GLY A 337 -46.40 -3.23 17.28
C GLY A 337 -47.17 -2.30 16.32
N GLY A 338 -46.66 -2.10 15.10
CA GLY A 338 -47.27 -1.23 14.11
C GLY A 338 -48.38 -1.88 13.27
N GLY A 339 -48.54 -3.20 13.28
CA GLY A 339 -49.52 -3.86 12.40
C GLY A 339 -49.26 -3.62 10.90
N GLN A 340 -48.00 -3.32 10.55
CA GLN A 340 -47.58 -3.10 9.18
C GLN A 340 -47.53 -4.45 8.43
N ILE A 341 -48.12 -4.44 7.24
CA ILE A 341 -48.07 -5.55 6.28
C ILE A 341 -47.46 -5.02 4.99
N SER A 342 -46.47 -5.72 4.45
CA SER A 342 -45.83 -5.29 3.20
C SER A 342 -45.33 -6.44 2.36
N HIS A 343 -45.07 -6.18 1.09
CA HIS A 343 -44.27 -7.07 0.26
C HIS A 343 -43.47 -6.29 -0.77
N SER A 344 -42.22 -6.70 -1.00
CA SER A 344 -41.33 -6.16 -2.02
C SER A 344 -41.31 -7.03 -3.27
N GLY A 345 -41.53 -6.42 -4.42
CA GLY A 345 -41.46 -7.06 -5.72
C GLY A 345 -40.23 -6.61 -6.49
N ASN A 346 -39.46 -7.57 -7.02
CA ASN A 346 -38.37 -7.27 -7.93
C ASN A 346 -38.37 -8.26 -9.11
N ASN A 347 -38.20 -7.74 -10.30
CA ASN A 347 -37.96 -8.44 -11.56
C ASN A 347 -36.68 -7.86 -12.19
N PRO A 348 -36.11 -8.48 -13.24
CA PRO A 348 -34.84 -8.03 -13.81
C PRO A 348 -34.81 -6.58 -14.34
N ASN A 349 -35.97 -5.95 -14.55
CA ASN A 349 -36.11 -4.58 -15.07
C ASN A 349 -37.32 -3.79 -14.52
N PHE A 350 -37.98 -4.30 -13.48
CA PHE A 350 -39.11 -3.65 -12.80
C PHE A 350 -39.04 -3.96 -11.31
N SER A 351 -39.61 -3.09 -10.50
CA SER A 351 -39.77 -3.34 -9.07
C SER A 351 -41.05 -2.69 -8.55
N SER A 352 -41.55 -3.20 -7.43
CA SER A 352 -42.69 -2.63 -6.74
C SER A 352 -42.54 -2.80 -5.23
N TYR A 353 -43.27 -2.00 -4.49
CA TYR A 353 -43.42 -2.18 -3.06
C TYR A 353 -44.84 -1.81 -2.65
N ILE A 354 -45.48 -2.69 -1.91
CA ILE A 354 -46.83 -2.50 -1.38
C ILE A 354 -46.74 -2.58 0.13
N VAL A 355 -47.29 -1.58 0.82
CA VAL A 355 -47.34 -1.51 2.27
C VAL A 355 -48.68 -0.96 2.72
N PHE A 356 -49.27 -1.57 3.73
CA PHE A 356 -50.54 -1.12 4.29
C PHE A 356 -50.63 -1.45 5.77
N ARG A 357 -51.51 -0.72 6.45
CA ARG A 357 -51.80 -0.87 7.86
C ARG A 357 -53.32 -0.94 8.03
N PRO A 358 -53.89 -2.16 8.14
CA PRO A 358 -55.35 -2.34 8.18
C PRO A 358 -56.04 -1.60 9.32
N GLN A 359 -55.39 -1.50 10.49
CA GLN A 359 -55.97 -0.86 11.67
C GLN A 359 -56.11 0.66 11.48
N GLU A 360 -55.10 1.31 10.92
CA GLU A 360 -55.12 2.74 10.59
C GLU A 360 -55.83 3.04 9.26
N LYS A 361 -56.20 2.00 8.49
CA LYS A 361 -56.82 2.09 7.17
C LYS A 361 -55.99 2.90 6.17
N ILE A 362 -54.67 2.74 6.19
CA ILE A 362 -53.75 3.43 5.26
C ILE A 362 -53.03 2.39 4.40
N GLY A 363 -52.99 2.61 3.09
CA GLY A 363 -52.32 1.75 2.13
C GLY A 363 -51.54 2.55 1.09
N ILE A 364 -50.37 2.05 0.70
CA ILE A 364 -49.48 2.69 -0.26
C ILE A 364 -48.93 1.61 -1.20
N ALA A 365 -48.92 1.91 -2.48
CA ALA A 365 -48.21 1.10 -3.46
C ALA A 365 -47.39 1.97 -4.41
N LEU A 366 -46.17 1.52 -4.68
CA LEU A 366 -45.24 2.15 -5.58
C LEU A 366 -44.78 1.14 -6.62
N LEU A 367 -44.87 1.52 -7.90
CA LEU A 367 -44.47 0.72 -9.05
C LEU A 367 -43.35 1.43 -9.79
N ALA A 368 -42.26 0.75 -10.14
CA ALA A 368 -41.08 1.34 -10.77
C ALA A 368 -40.63 0.54 -12.00
N ASN A 369 -40.13 1.24 -13.02
CA ASN A 369 -39.61 0.62 -14.25
C ASN A 369 -38.09 0.35 -14.21
N ILE A 370 -37.56 0.00 -13.05
CA ILE A 370 -36.16 -0.37 -12.84
C ILE A 370 -36.04 -1.43 -11.75
N ASN A 371 -35.01 -2.28 -11.81
CA ASN A 371 -34.71 -3.26 -10.75
C ASN A 371 -33.95 -2.60 -9.59
N THR A 372 -34.66 -2.21 -8.53
CA THR A 372 -34.06 -1.60 -7.34
C THR A 372 -34.81 -2.02 -6.08
N LEU A 373 -34.08 -2.14 -4.97
CA LEU A 373 -34.64 -2.36 -3.64
C LEU A 373 -35.14 -1.07 -2.99
N ASN A 374 -34.80 0.10 -3.56
CA ASN A 374 -35.12 1.40 -2.98
C ASN A 374 -36.60 1.79 -3.16
N THR A 375 -37.39 1.02 -3.91
CA THR A 375 -38.85 1.14 -3.87
C THR A 375 -39.40 0.98 -2.45
N ARG A 376 -38.76 0.15 -1.62
CA ARG A 376 -39.06 0.04 -0.18
C ARG A 376 -38.74 1.35 0.55
N VAL A 377 -37.54 1.89 0.39
CA VAL A 377 -37.09 3.15 1.02
C VAL A 377 -38.06 4.28 0.70
N ILE A 378 -38.36 4.46 -0.59
CA ILE A 378 -39.25 5.54 -1.04
C ILE A 378 -40.63 5.39 -0.40
N THR A 379 -41.21 4.20 -0.48
CA THR A 379 -42.58 3.97 -0.01
C THR A 379 -42.71 4.03 1.52
N GLN A 380 -41.72 3.48 2.25
CA GLN A 380 -41.68 3.58 3.71
C GLN A 380 -41.47 5.04 4.16
N GLY A 381 -40.64 5.80 3.46
CA GLY A 381 -40.51 7.24 3.68
C GLY A 381 -41.84 7.97 3.49
N VAL A 382 -42.62 7.63 2.45
CA VAL A 382 -43.99 8.16 2.28
C VAL A 382 -44.90 7.76 3.44
N MET A 383 -44.88 6.51 3.88
CA MET A 383 -45.63 6.04 5.06
C MET A 383 -45.25 6.84 6.31
N ASN A 384 -43.95 7.04 6.55
CA ASN A 384 -43.46 7.79 7.71
C ASN A 384 -43.90 9.27 7.65
N ILE A 385 -43.86 9.91 6.48
CA ILE A 385 -44.37 11.28 6.30
C ILE A 385 -45.85 11.37 6.67
N ILE A 386 -46.67 10.40 6.26
CA ILE A 386 -48.10 10.35 6.58
C ILE A 386 -48.31 10.17 8.08
N LEU A 387 -47.54 9.30 8.72
CA LEU A 387 -47.60 9.02 10.16
C LEU A 387 -46.93 10.10 11.03
N GLY A 388 -46.37 11.16 10.44
CA GLY A 388 -45.64 12.20 11.18
C GLY A 388 -44.33 11.72 11.82
N ARG A 389 -43.76 10.64 11.30
CA ARG A 389 -42.47 10.06 11.70
C ARG A 389 -41.36 10.58 10.79
N ASP A 390 -40.11 10.44 11.21
CA ASP A 390 -38.97 10.80 10.39
C ASP A 390 -38.86 9.87 9.17
N THR A 391 -38.42 10.40 8.03
CA THR A 391 -38.15 9.66 6.80
C THR A 391 -36.82 8.92 6.91
N GLY A 392 -36.70 8.05 7.91
CA GLY A 392 -35.52 7.21 8.15
C GLY A 392 -35.69 5.83 7.54
N GLU A 393 -34.82 5.49 6.59
CA GLU A 393 -34.03 4.26 6.48
C GLU A 393 -33.29 4.28 5.15
N ASN A 394 -31.97 4.43 5.17
CA ASN A 394 -31.14 4.36 3.98
C ASN A 394 -30.68 2.90 3.77
N ILE A 395 -31.36 2.18 2.88
CA ILE A 395 -31.06 0.76 2.61
C ILE A 395 -30.05 0.68 1.45
N SER A 396 -28.94 -0.03 1.66
CA SER A 396 -27.95 -0.24 0.60
C SER A 396 -28.53 -1.15 -0.50
N ASP A 397 -28.73 -0.63 -1.70
CA ASP A 397 -29.10 -1.42 -2.87
C ASP A 397 -27.88 -2.18 -3.42
N ILE A 398 -27.98 -3.50 -3.47
CA ILE A 398 -26.89 -4.36 -3.95
C ILE A 398 -26.54 -4.12 -5.43
N TYR A 399 -27.52 -3.83 -6.29
CA TYR A 399 -27.28 -3.61 -7.71
C TYR A 399 -26.60 -2.26 -7.95
N ILE A 400 -27.01 -1.22 -7.23
CA ILE A 400 -26.33 0.09 -7.26
C ILE A 400 -24.91 -0.03 -6.72
N SER A 401 -24.75 -0.69 -5.57
CA SER A 401 -23.43 -0.90 -4.95
C SER A 401 -22.48 -1.67 -5.87
N LEU A 402 -22.96 -2.75 -6.50
CA LEU A 402 -22.18 -3.50 -7.49
C LEU A 402 -21.82 -2.63 -8.70
N GLY A 403 -22.76 -1.81 -9.19
CA GLY A 403 -22.50 -0.87 -10.28
C GLY A 403 -21.37 0.11 -9.96
N ASN A 404 -21.41 0.71 -8.76
CA ASN A 404 -20.43 1.66 -8.26
C ASN A 404 -19.06 1.01 -8.01
N ILE A 405 -19.03 -0.18 -7.41
CA ILE A 405 -17.78 -0.94 -7.20
C ILE A 405 -17.15 -1.29 -8.54
N SER A 406 -17.95 -1.75 -9.50
CA SER A 406 -17.49 -2.03 -10.86
C SER A 406 -16.90 -0.80 -11.54
N PHE A 407 -17.51 0.39 -11.36
CA PHE A 407 -16.95 1.63 -11.87
C PHE A 407 -15.56 1.92 -11.30
N VAL A 408 -15.40 1.85 -9.98
CA VAL A 408 -14.12 2.07 -9.31
C VAL A 408 -13.06 1.09 -9.80
N ILE A 409 -13.41 -0.20 -9.90
CA ILE A 409 -12.50 -1.23 -10.42
C ILE A 409 -12.09 -0.89 -11.86
N ILE A 410 -13.02 -0.55 -12.74
CA ILE A 410 -12.72 -0.17 -14.13
C ILE A 410 -11.77 1.04 -14.16
N CYS A 411 -12.04 2.08 -13.38
CA CYS A 411 -11.19 3.27 -13.30
C CYS A 411 -9.77 3.00 -12.80
N VAL A 412 -9.55 1.97 -11.99
CA VAL A 412 -8.23 1.56 -11.51
C VAL A 412 -7.55 0.60 -12.50
N THR A 413 -8.30 -0.37 -13.04
CA THR A 413 -7.77 -1.44 -13.88
C THR A 413 -7.40 -0.96 -15.28
N VAL A 414 -8.13 0.00 -15.87
CA VAL A 414 -7.82 0.53 -17.20
C VAL A 414 -6.46 1.25 -17.24
N PRO A 415 -6.17 2.24 -16.38
CA PRO A 415 -4.83 2.85 -16.30
C PRO A 415 -3.74 1.81 -16.00
N PHE A 416 -4.02 0.84 -15.12
CA PHE A 416 -3.08 -0.23 -14.81
C PHE A 416 -2.70 -1.07 -16.04
N ILE A 417 -3.67 -1.45 -16.87
CA ILE A 417 -3.45 -2.15 -18.13
C ILE A 417 -2.59 -1.28 -19.06
N LEU A 418 -2.93 0.01 -19.21
CA LEU A 418 -2.20 0.93 -20.09
C LEU A 418 -0.73 1.09 -19.67
N ILE A 419 -0.45 1.26 -18.38
CA ILE A 419 0.92 1.39 -17.87
C ILE A 419 1.69 0.06 -18.01
N THR A 420 1.02 -1.07 -17.82
CA THR A 420 1.64 -2.40 -18.01
C THR A 420 1.97 -2.66 -19.48
N LEU A 421 1.07 -2.30 -20.41
CA LEU A 421 1.33 -2.35 -21.86
C LEU A 421 2.50 -1.44 -22.25
N TRP A 422 2.50 -0.19 -21.77
CA TRP A 422 3.61 0.73 -22.00
C TRP A 422 4.93 0.16 -21.48
N SER A 423 4.93 -0.44 -20.29
CA SER A 423 6.12 -1.06 -19.69
C SER A 423 6.61 -2.28 -20.49
N LEU A 424 5.69 -3.09 -21.05
CA LEU A 424 6.03 -4.18 -21.96
C LEU A 424 6.68 -3.67 -23.24
N VAL A 425 6.16 -2.58 -23.82
CA VAL A 425 6.75 -1.92 -25.00
C VAL A 425 8.16 -1.41 -24.68
N VAL A 426 8.36 -0.78 -23.52
CA VAL A 426 9.68 -0.33 -23.07
C VAL A 426 10.65 -1.50 -22.92
N ILE A 427 10.23 -2.63 -22.33
CA ILE A 427 11.05 -3.84 -22.21
C ILE A 427 11.42 -4.38 -23.60
N PHE A 428 10.47 -4.41 -24.53
CA PHE A 428 10.72 -4.87 -25.89
C PHE A 428 11.81 -4.03 -26.58
N PHE A 429 11.74 -2.70 -26.47
CA PHE A 429 12.81 -1.81 -26.95
C PHE A 429 14.14 -2.02 -26.23
N GLN A 430 14.15 -2.28 -24.93
CA GLN A 430 15.36 -2.56 -24.15
C GLN A 430 16.03 -3.89 -24.56
N ILE A 431 15.23 -4.91 -24.90
CA ILE A 431 15.73 -6.18 -25.46
C ILE A 431 16.36 -5.93 -26.83
N PHE A 432 15.69 -5.16 -27.70
CA PHE A 432 16.21 -4.81 -29.01
C PHE A 432 17.52 -4.01 -28.92
N ARG A 433 17.64 -3.10 -27.94
CA ARG A 433 18.87 -2.34 -27.63
C ARG A 433 19.95 -3.16 -26.90
N LYS A 434 19.72 -4.45 -26.63
CA LYS A 434 20.62 -5.35 -25.89
C LYS A 434 20.95 -4.89 -24.45
N GLU A 435 20.13 -4.00 -23.88
CA GLU A 435 20.24 -3.57 -22.48
C GLU A 435 19.78 -4.68 -21.52
N ARG A 436 18.85 -5.51 -21.97
CA ARG A 436 18.39 -6.73 -21.29
C ARG A 436 18.88 -7.95 -22.06
N ARG A 437 19.49 -8.91 -21.36
CA ARG A 437 20.02 -10.14 -21.98
C ARG A 437 19.31 -11.36 -21.42
N PHE A 438 19.06 -12.34 -22.28
CA PHE A 438 18.42 -13.59 -21.90
C PHE A 438 19.28 -14.33 -20.87
N GLN A 439 18.69 -14.68 -19.73
CA GLN A 439 19.36 -15.50 -18.73
C GLN A 439 19.05 -16.99 -18.98
N LYS A 440 20.06 -17.76 -19.38
CA LYS A 440 19.96 -19.24 -19.48
C LYS A 440 19.87 -19.85 -18.08
N SER A 441 18.66 -19.89 -17.50
CA SER A 441 18.38 -20.72 -16.32
C SER A 441 17.46 -21.86 -16.72
N VAL A 442 18.04 -23.06 -16.88
CA VAL A 442 17.34 -24.24 -17.42
C VAL A 442 16.21 -24.73 -16.50
N ILE A 443 16.29 -24.49 -15.19
CA ILE A 443 15.35 -25.04 -14.20
C ILE A 443 14.41 -23.98 -13.61
N LYS A 444 14.85 -22.73 -13.38
CA LYS A 444 14.06 -21.76 -12.60
C LYS A 444 12.93 -21.09 -13.39
N ILE A 445 13.12 -20.86 -14.69
CA ILE A 445 12.12 -20.22 -15.56
C ILE A 445 10.88 -21.10 -15.75
N PRO A 446 10.98 -22.39 -16.14
CA PRO A 446 9.79 -23.23 -16.34
C PRO A 446 9.01 -23.44 -15.04
N VAL A 447 9.68 -23.60 -13.89
CA VAL A 447 9.01 -23.70 -12.58
C VAL A 447 8.21 -22.42 -12.26
N ARG A 448 8.77 -21.24 -12.51
CA ARG A 448 8.06 -19.97 -12.31
C ARG A 448 6.88 -19.82 -13.27
N ALA A 449 7.04 -20.19 -14.54
CA ALA A 449 5.94 -20.18 -15.50
C ALA A 449 4.81 -21.13 -15.08
N ALA A 450 5.15 -22.34 -14.59
CA ALA A 450 4.17 -23.28 -14.06
C ALA A 450 3.42 -22.73 -12.82
N LEU A 451 4.13 -22.09 -11.89
CA LEU A 451 3.52 -21.43 -10.73
C LEU A 451 2.59 -20.27 -11.14
N LEU A 452 2.97 -19.48 -12.15
CA LEU A 452 2.11 -18.41 -12.68
C LEU A 452 0.87 -18.98 -13.37
N LEU A 453 1.00 -20.06 -14.13
CA LEU A 453 -0.13 -20.74 -14.74
C LEU A 453 -1.08 -21.32 -13.69
N LEU A 454 -0.54 -21.92 -12.62
CA LEU A 454 -1.33 -22.39 -11.48
C LEU A 454 -2.06 -21.22 -10.81
N PHE A 455 -1.37 -20.09 -10.59
CA PHE A 455 -1.96 -18.88 -10.04
C PHE A 455 -3.09 -18.33 -10.92
N ILE A 456 -2.86 -18.17 -12.22
CA ILE A 456 -3.87 -17.71 -13.18
C ILE A 456 -5.07 -18.67 -13.21
N SER A 457 -4.83 -19.98 -13.16
CA SER A 457 -5.90 -20.99 -13.13
C SER A 457 -6.75 -20.87 -11.87
N CYS A 458 -6.11 -20.75 -10.70
CA CYS A 458 -6.82 -20.55 -9.44
C CYS A 458 -7.57 -19.20 -9.43
N PHE A 459 -6.97 -18.13 -9.97
CA PHE A 459 -7.59 -16.81 -10.05
C PHE A 459 -8.82 -16.83 -10.97
N THR A 460 -8.71 -17.52 -12.11
CA THR A 460 -9.84 -17.73 -13.04
C THR A 460 -10.95 -18.53 -12.39
N TYR A 461 -10.60 -19.56 -11.59
CA TYR A 461 -11.58 -20.32 -10.82
C TYR A 461 -12.28 -19.45 -9.77
N CYS A 462 -11.55 -18.55 -9.09
CA CYS A 462 -12.16 -17.56 -8.19
C CYS A 462 -13.11 -16.63 -8.95
N LEU A 463 -12.71 -16.08 -10.11
CA LEU A 463 -13.59 -15.27 -10.94
C LEU A 463 -14.86 -16.05 -11.34
N TYR A 464 -14.74 -17.33 -11.69
CA TYR A 464 -15.89 -18.19 -11.99
C TYR A 464 -16.81 -18.41 -10.77
N LYS A 465 -16.25 -18.46 -9.56
CA LYS A 465 -16.96 -18.67 -8.28
C LYS A 465 -17.51 -17.39 -7.64
N ILE A 466 -17.41 -16.25 -8.31
CA ILE A 466 -18.00 -14.99 -7.85
C ILE A 466 -19.50 -15.11 -7.51
N PRO A 467 -20.35 -15.79 -8.30
CA PRO A 467 -21.78 -15.91 -7.98
C PRO A 467 -22.06 -16.65 -6.66
N ASP A 468 -21.25 -17.65 -6.31
CA ASP A 468 -21.33 -18.36 -5.03
C ASP A 468 -21.15 -17.42 -3.84
N VAL A 469 -20.33 -16.37 -4.02
CA VAL A 469 -20.14 -15.34 -3.01
C VAL A 469 -21.22 -14.25 -3.16
N LEU A 470 -21.28 -13.52 -4.27
CA LEU A 470 -22.10 -12.30 -4.34
C LEU A 470 -23.59 -12.53 -4.59
N PHE A 471 -24.01 -13.72 -5.04
CA PHE A 471 -25.39 -14.02 -5.47
C PHE A 471 -25.95 -15.31 -4.85
N MET A 472 -25.53 -15.66 -3.62
CA MET A 472 -26.07 -16.81 -2.87
C MET A 472 -26.10 -18.12 -3.67
N GLU A 473 -24.99 -18.48 -4.34
CA GLU A 473 -24.86 -19.70 -5.17
C GLU A 473 -25.73 -19.74 -6.44
N LEU A 474 -26.29 -18.62 -6.87
CA LEU A 474 -27.02 -18.56 -8.14
C LEU A 474 -26.08 -18.67 -9.36
N PRO A 475 -26.53 -19.28 -10.46
CA PRO A 475 -25.68 -19.51 -11.63
C PRO A 475 -25.38 -18.22 -12.40
N TRP A 476 -24.33 -18.26 -13.24
CA TRP A 476 -23.98 -17.14 -14.13
C TRP A 476 -25.11 -16.74 -15.10
N SER A 477 -25.99 -17.66 -15.47
CA SER A 477 -27.20 -17.35 -16.26
C SER A 477 -28.10 -16.35 -15.53
N PHE A 478 -28.29 -16.53 -14.22
CA PHE A 478 -29.02 -15.59 -13.37
C PHE A 478 -28.27 -14.25 -13.26
N VAL A 479 -26.97 -14.29 -12.95
CA VAL A 479 -26.16 -13.07 -12.79
C VAL A 479 -26.19 -12.19 -14.04
N LYS A 480 -26.13 -12.77 -15.25
CA LYS A 480 -26.24 -12.01 -16.50
C LYS A 480 -27.58 -11.27 -16.65
N VAL A 481 -28.65 -11.85 -16.13
CA VAL A 481 -30.00 -11.29 -16.21
C VAL A 481 -30.26 -10.26 -15.12
N TRP A 482 -29.64 -10.37 -13.94
CA TRP A 482 -29.94 -9.50 -12.80
C TRP A 482 -28.86 -8.45 -12.48
N ALA A 483 -27.59 -8.75 -12.70
CA ALA A 483 -26.50 -7.83 -12.36
C ALA A 483 -26.45 -6.61 -13.31
N PRO A 484 -25.87 -5.48 -12.86
CA PRO A 484 -25.55 -4.34 -13.71
C PRO A 484 -24.62 -4.75 -14.85
N GLU A 485 -24.73 -4.10 -16.02
CA GLU A 485 -23.85 -4.41 -17.14
C GLU A 485 -22.36 -4.15 -16.84
N SER A 486 -22.07 -3.09 -16.07
CA SER A 486 -20.71 -2.73 -15.65
C SER A 486 -20.03 -3.88 -14.90
N PHE A 487 -20.78 -4.63 -14.11
CA PHE A 487 -20.30 -5.81 -13.41
C PHE A 487 -19.84 -6.91 -14.36
N LEU A 488 -20.62 -7.18 -15.41
CA LEU A 488 -20.27 -8.17 -16.42
C LEU A 488 -18.99 -7.80 -17.21
N PHE A 489 -18.74 -6.51 -17.43
CA PHE A 489 -17.49 -6.03 -18.06
C PHE A 489 -16.28 -6.05 -17.12
N THR A 490 -16.51 -5.93 -15.82
CA THR A 490 -15.43 -5.87 -14.81
C THR A 490 -14.66 -7.19 -14.73
N ILE A 491 -15.37 -8.33 -14.80
CA ILE A 491 -14.76 -9.66 -14.67
C ILE A 491 -13.69 -9.97 -15.74
N PRO A 492 -13.96 -9.86 -17.05
CA PRO A 492 -12.94 -10.09 -18.07
C PRO A 492 -11.81 -9.06 -18.02
N LEU A 493 -12.10 -7.81 -17.63
CA LEU A 493 -11.10 -6.76 -17.48
C LEU A 493 -10.09 -7.10 -16.37
N LEU A 494 -10.57 -7.58 -15.21
CA LEU A 494 -9.73 -8.07 -14.12
C LEU A 494 -8.86 -9.24 -14.56
N PHE A 495 -9.44 -10.24 -15.25
CA PHE A 495 -8.68 -11.37 -15.80
C PHE A 495 -7.54 -10.91 -16.72
N PHE A 496 -7.85 -10.03 -17.69
CA PHE A 496 -6.87 -9.53 -18.64
C PHE A 496 -5.74 -8.75 -17.93
N SER A 497 -6.08 -7.94 -16.93
CA SER A 497 -5.10 -7.17 -16.17
C SER A 497 -4.08 -8.07 -15.44
N VAL A 498 -4.55 -9.13 -14.78
CA VAL A 498 -3.70 -10.08 -14.06
C VAL A 498 -2.86 -10.89 -15.04
N LEU A 499 -3.46 -11.37 -16.13
CA LEU A 499 -2.75 -12.09 -17.18
C LEU A 499 -1.60 -11.25 -17.76
N LEU A 500 -1.88 -9.98 -18.10
CA LEU A 500 -0.90 -9.07 -18.65
C LEU A 500 0.25 -8.79 -17.67
N PHE A 501 -0.06 -8.62 -16.39
CA PHE A 501 0.96 -8.43 -15.36
C PHE A 501 1.82 -9.69 -15.14
N CYS A 502 1.20 -10.88 -15.15
CA CYS A 502 1.94 -12.14 -15.08
C CYS A 502 2.90 -12.31 -16.27
N LEU A 503 2.47 -11.93 -17.48
CA LEU A 503 3.33 -11.91 -18.66
C LEU A 503 4.48 -10.91 -18.49
N TYR A 504 4.18 -9.68 -18.07
CA TYR A 504 5.18 -8.65 -17.76
C TYR A 504 6.24 -9.12 -16.76
N TYR A 505 5.80 -9.76 -15.66
CA TYR A 505 6.69 -10.33 -14.65
C TYR A 505 7.58 -11.43 -15.24
N LEU A 506 7.00 -12.34 -16.05
CA LEU A 506 7.76 -13.39 -16.71
C LEU A 506 8.82 -12.82 -17.65
N PHE A 507 8.51 -11.77 -18.43
CA PHE A 507 9.47 -11.09 -19.29
C PHE A 507 10.65 -10.47 -18.51
N ILE A 508 10.39 -9.82 -17.37
CA ILE A 508 11.45 -9.26 -16.52
C ILE A 508 12.39 -10.36 -16.00
N GLU A 509 11.84 -11.49 -15.56
CA GLU A 509 12.64 -12.58 -15.01
C GLU A 509 13.43 -13.34 -16.08
N ILE A 510 12.94 -13.40 -17.33
CA ILE A 510 13.66 -14.02 -18.45
C ILE A 510 14.77 -13.09 -18.98
N PHE A 511 14.52 -11.78 -19.01
CA PHE A 511 15.40 -10.75 -19.55
C PHE A 511 15.80 -9.73 -18.47
N PRO A 512 16.63 -10.12 -17.49
CA PRO A 512 17.09 -9.20 -16.46
C PRO A 512 17.98 -8.07 -17.04
N LYS A 513 17.93 -6.91 -16.40
CA LYS A 513 18.80 -5.75 -16.66
C LYS A 513 19.73 -5.55 -15.45
N GLN A 514 21.00 -5.25 -15.71
CA GLN A 514 21.95 -4.90 -14.64
C GLN A 514 21.62 -3.50 -14.11
N ASN A 515 21.54 -3.33 -12.79
CA ASN A 515 21.08 -2.09 -12.12
C ASN A 515 19.66 -1.64 -12.53
N ASP A 516 18.75 -2.59 -12.75
CA ASP A 516 17.34 -2.27 -13.00
C ASP A 516 16.74 -1.53 -11.79
N LYS A 517 15.87 -0.56 -12.05
CA LYS A 517 15.10 0.15 -11.01
C LYS A 517 13.64 -0.31 -11.10
N PRO A 518 13.26 -1.45 -10.51
CA PRO A 518 11.94 -2.02 -10.71
C PRO A 518 10.85 -1.32 -9.88
N LEU A 519 10.87 0.02 -9.79
CA LEU A 519 9.96 0.79 -8.93
C LEU A 519 8.49 0.54 -9.28
N PHE A 520 8.15 0.53 -10.57
CA PHE A 520 6.79 0.23 -11.02
C PHE A 520 6.36 -1.20 -10.65
N PHE A 521 7.21 -2.19 -10.94
CA PHE A 521 6.99 -3.59 -10.59
C PHE A 521 6.82 -3.80 -9.06
N MET A 522 7.68 -3.17 -8.25
CA MET A 522 7.61 -3.24 -6.79
C MET A 522 6.37 -2.55 -6.23
N GLY A 523 5.96 -1.41 -6.81
CA GLY A 523 4.72 -0.72 -6.45
C GLY A 523 3.50 -1.61 -6.69
N ILE A 524 3.43 -2.27 -7.86
CA ILE A 524 2.32 -3.18 -8.17
C ILE A 524 2.30 -4.40 -7.25
N LEU A 525 3.43 -5.06 -7.03
CA LEU A 525 3.45 -6.22 -6.14
C LEU A 525 3.04 -5.85 -4.70
N SER A 526 3.39 -4.62 -4.27
CA SER A 526 2.95 -4.10 -2.97
C SER A 526 1.44 -3.88 -2.93
N LEU A 527 0.84 -3.37 -4.04
CA LEU A 527 -0.61 -3.23 -4.19
C LEU A 527 -1.31 -4.60 -4.17
N ILE A 528 -0.81 -5.57 -4.94
CA ILE A 528 -1.35 -6.93 -4.99
C ILE A 528 -1.30 -7.59 -3.61
N SER A 529 -0.17 -7.48 -2.91
CA SER A 529 -0.03 -8.03 -1.55
C SER A 529 -0.99 -7.36 -0.56
N GLY A 530 -1.10 -6.03 -0.60
CA GLY A 530 -2.04 -5.29 0.25
C GLY A 530 -3.50 -5.61 -0.05
N PHE A 531 -3.85 -5.82 -1.32
CA PHE A 531 -5.17 -6.27 -1.74
C PHE A 531 -5.47 -7.70 -1.27
N GLY A 532 -4.53 -8.64 -1.42
CA GLY A 532 -4.69 -10.01 -0.90
C GLY A 532 -4.95 -10.02 0.61
N ASN A 533 -4.27 -9.12 1.33
CA ASN A 533 -4.50 -8.94 2.75
C ASN A 533 -5.90 -8.38 3.06
N ALA A 534 -6.35 -7.36 2.32
CA ALA A 534 -7.70 -6.80 2.47
C ALA A 534 -8.81 -7.81 2.12
N LEU A 535 -8.58 -8.63 1.08
CA LEU A 535 -9.49 -9.68 0.65
C LEU A 535 -9.73 -10.72 1.75
N ILE A 536 -8.67 -11.11 2.49
CA ILE A 536 -8.79 -12.01 3.64
C ILE A 536 -9.76 -11.47 4.69
N ILE A 537 -9.64 -10.19 5.04
CA ILE A 537 -10.51 -9.53 6.04
C ILE A 537 -11.95 -9.52 5.57
N PHE A 538 -12.16 -9.11 4.31
CA PHE A 538 -13.49 -9.05 3.71
C PHE A 538 -14.18 -10.42 3.78
N ILE A 539 -13.48 -11.49 3.43
CA ILE A 539 -14.04 -12.84 3.41
C ILE A 539 -14.34 -13.35 4.81
N ILE A 540 -13.48 -13.07 5.79
CA ILE A 540 -13.77 -13.41 7.19
C ILE A 540 -15.04 -12.68 7.65
N ASN A 541 -15.15 -11.38 7.34
CA ASN A 541 -16.31 -10.59 7.72
C ASN A 541 -17.61 -11.09 7.06
N GLU A 542 -17.55 -11.43 5.77
CA GLU A 542 -18.66 -12.05 5.04
C GLU A 542 -19.04 -13.43 5.60
N ALA A 543 -18.05 -14.26 5.96
CA ALA A 543 -18.30 -15.57 6.55
C ALA A 543 -18.99 -15.50 7.91
N LEU A 544 -18.73 -14.44 8.69
CA LEU A 544 -19.38 -14.20 9.98
C LEU A 544 -20.82 -13.66 9.85
N TYR A 545 -21.20 -13.15 8.68
CA TYR A 545 -22.53 -12.57 8.45
C TYR A 545 -23.55 -13.57 7.90
N ARG A 546 -23.11 -14.62 7.20
CA ARG A 546 -24.03 -15.59 6.59
C ARG A 546 -24.53 -16.61 7.62
N ASP A 547 -25.78 -16.44 8.04
CA ASP A 547 -26.50 -17.41 8.86
C ASP A 547 -26.82 -18.67 8.05
N GLY A 548 -25.95 -19.68 8.12
CA GLY A 548 -26.19 -20.98 7.48
C GLY A 548 -25.30 -22.07 8.09
N GLN A 549 -25.90 -23.22 8.45
CA GLN A 549 -25.17 -24.39 8.97
C GLN A 549 -24.37 -25.14 7.89
N SER A 550 -24.41 -24.71 6.62
CA SER A 550 -23.68 -25.33 5.52
C SER A 550 -22.27 -24.73 5.33
N PHE A 551 -21.30 -25.59 5.03
CA PHE A 551 -19.92 -25.19 4.78
C PHE A 551 -19.80 -24.32 3.52
N GLN A 552 -19.41 -23.06 3.70
CA GLN A 552 -19.26 -22.05 2.65
C GLN A 552 -17.97 -22.29 1.81
N SER A 553 -17.97 -23.35 1.00
CA SER A 553 -16.80 -23.74 0.20
C SER A 553 -16.29 -22.64 -0.74
N GLY A 554 -17.20 -21.80 -1.28
CA GLY A 554 -16.85 -20.64 -2.09
C GLY A 554 -15.99 -19.63 -1.35
N LEU A 555 -16.44 -19.16 -0.17
CA LEU A 555 -15.69 -18.21 0.66
C LEU A 555 -14.31 -18.77 1.04
N LEU A 556 -14.20 -20.06 1.35
CA LEU A 556 -12.92 -20.68 1.67
C LEU A 556 -11.93 -20.64 0.49
N VAL A 557 -12.40 -20.84 -0.75
CA VAL A 557 -11.54 -20.75 -1.95
C VAL A 557 -10.96 -19.34 -2.09
N PHE A 558 -11.80 -18.32 -1.93
CA PHE A 558 -11.32 -16.93 -1.98
C PHE A 558 -10.37 -16.62 -0.81
N PHE A 559 -10.59 -17.20 0.37
CA PHE A 559 -9.73 -17.02 1.54
C PHE A 559 -8.34 -17.60 1.28
N ILE A 560 -8.27 -18.83 0.77
CA ILE A 560 -7.01 -19.47 0.37
C ILE A 560 -6.31 -18.65 -0.72
N MET A 561 -7.05 -18.15 -1.72
CA MET A 561 -6.51 -17.27 -2.75
C MET A 561 -5.91 -15.99 -2.15
N GLY A 562 -6.64 -15.33 -1.24
CA GLY A 562 -6.16 -14.14 -0.52
C GLY A 562 -4.84 -14.41 0.21
N ILE A 563 -4.74 -15.54 0.92
CA ILE A 563 -3.50 -15.98 1.59
C ILE A 563 -2.37 -16.19 0.59
N LEU A 564 -2.62 -16.90 -0.51
CA LEU A 564 -1.60 -17.16 -1.53
C LEU A 564 -1.10 -15.86 -2.18
N ILE A 565 -2.01 -14.94 -2.53
CA ILE A 565 -1.68 -13.61 -3.05
C ILE A 565 -0.83 -12.84 -2.03
N TYR A 566 -1.25 -12.82 -0.77
CA TYR A 566 -0.55 -12.10 0.29
C TYR A 566 0.86 -12.66 0.53
N ILE A 567 1.00 -13.96 0.78
CA ILE A 567 2.28 -14.61 1.08
C ILE A 567 3.23 -14.52 -0.11
N TYR A 568 2.76 -14.84 -1.31
CA TYR A 568 3.62 -14.83 -2.50
C TYR A 568 4.01 -13.41 -2.90
N GLY A 569 3.05 -12.47 -2.86
CA GLY A 569 3.29 -11.04 -3.08
C GLY A 569 4.34 -10.50 -2.09
N GLN A 570 4.16 -10.75 -0.78
CA GLN A 570 5.12 -10.36 0.25
C GLN A 570 6.51 -10.94 -0.01
N ARG A 571 6.61 -12.23 -0.34
CA ARG A 571 7.88 -12.91 -0.58
C ARG A 571 8.63 -12.29 -1.77
N LEU A 572 7.93 -12.00 -2.88
CA LEU A 572 8.52 -11.37 -4.05
C LEU A 572 9.01 -9.94 -3.76
N VAL A 573 8.18 -9.11 -3.13
CA VAL A 573 8.51 -7.73 -2.75
C VAL A 573 9.74 -7.72 -1.85
N ARG A 574 9.74 -8.53 -0.78
CA ARG A 574 10.85 -8.62 0.19
C ARG A 574 12.16 -9.04 -0.47
N THR A 575 12.14 -10.10 -1.29
CA THR A 575 13.36 -10.62 -1.93
C THR A 575 14.00 -9.58 -2.86
N LYS A 576 13.20 -8.88 -3.68
CA LYS A 576 13.72 -7.89 -4.63
C LYS A 576 14.26 -6.63 -3.94
N LEU A 577 13.58 -6.15 -2.89
CA LEU A 577 14.04 -4.98 -2.14
C LEU A 577 15.33 -5.25 -1.38
N ILE A 578 15.49 -6.45 -0.79
CA ILE A 578 16.75 -6.84 -0.13
C ILE A 578 17.92 -6.77 -1.13
N ASN A 579 17.78 -7.34 -2.32
CA ASN A 579 18.84 -7.30 -3.34
C ASN A 579 19.11 -5.87 -3.80
N PHE A 580 18.06 -5.12 -4.16
CA PHE A 580 18.18 -3.72 -4.62
C PHE A 580 18.92 -2.84 -3.60
N THR A 581 18.59 -2.96 -2.33
CA THR A 581 19.20 -2.13 -1.30
C THR A 581 20.64 -2.52 -1.00
N ASN A 582 20.98 -3.81 -1.02
CA ASN A 582 22.39 -4.24 -0.89
C ASN A 582 23.24 -3.79 -2.09
N ASP A 583 22.71 -3.87 -3.31
CA ASP A 583 23.38 -3.37 -4.52
C ASP A 583 23.57 -1.85 -4.46
N LEU A 584 22.59 -1.11 -3.93
CA LEU A 584 22.68 0.33 -3.71
C LEU A 584 23.79 0.67 -2.70
N VAL A 585 23.87 -0.07 -1.59
CA VAL A 585 24.92 0.11 -0.56
C VAL A 585 26.29 -0.20 -1.13
N TYR A 586 26.44 -1.31 -1.84
CA TYR A 586 27.69 -1.68 -2.51
C TYR A 586 28.14 -0.60 -3.49
N SER A 587 27.26 -0.17 -4.39
CA SER A 587 27.59 0.87 -5.38
C SER A 587 27.95 2.20 -4.72
N LYS A 588 27.27 2.59 -3.64
CA LYS A 588 27.61 3.82 -2.89
C LYS A 588 28.92 3.72 -2.13
N ARG A 589 29.27 2.57 -1.58
CA ARG A 589 30.59 2.35 -0.95
C ARG A 589 31.71 2.46 -1.98
N ILE A 590 31.55 1.82 -3.13
CA ILE A 590 32.54 1.89 -4.22
C ILE A 590 32.67 3.33 -4.76
N ASP A 591 31.56 4.04 -4.96
CA ASP A 591 31.56 5.46 -5.37
C ASP A 591 32.33 6.33 -4.36
N LEU A 592 32.08 6.15 -3.05
CA LEU A 592 32.78 6.89 -2.00
C LEU A 592 34.28 6.55 -1.96
N ILE A 593 34.66 5.27 -2.08
CA ILE A 593 36.06 4.83 -2.13
C ILE A 593 36.77 5.46 -3.33
N ASN A 594 36.18 5.39 -4.53
CA ASN A 594 36.78 5.95 -5.75
C ASN A 594 36.96 7.46 -5.63
N ARG A 595 36.00 8.18 -5.02
CA ARG A 595 36.11 9.62 -4.79
C ARG A 595 37.21 9.94 -3.79
N ILE A 596 37.31 9.20 -2.68
CA ILE A 596 38.38 9.38 -1.69
C ILE A 596 39.75 9.17 -2.34
N LEU A 597 39.93 8.10 -3.14
CA LEU A 597 41.19 7.80 -3.81
C LEU A 597 41.59 8.83 -4.88
N ASN A 598 40.61 9.53 -5.47
CA ASN A 598 40.84 10.55 -6.50
C ASN A 598 40.83 11.99 -5.95
N THR A 599 40.61 12.19 -4.65
CA THR A 599 40.63 13.52 -4.02
C THR A 599 42.08 13.92 -3.73
N SER A 600 42.41 15.20 -3.87
CA SER A 600 43.76 15.70 -3.56
C SER A 600 44.12 15.47 -2.09
N TYR A 601 45.40 15.17 -1.83
CA TYR A 601 45.91 14.92 -0.49
C TYR A 601 45.65 16.09 0.46
N GLN A 602 45.87 17.33 -0.02
CA GLN A 602 45.58 18.55 0.73
C GLN A 602 44.15 18.60 1.27
N ARG A 603 43.15 18.19 0.47
CA ARG A 603 41.75 18.22 0.86
C ARG A 603 41.39 17.10 1.85
N ILE A 604 42.05 15.96 1.74
CA ILE A 604 41.90 14.86 2.71
C ILE A 604 42.40 15.29 4.09
N GLU A 605 43.52 16.03 4.19
CA GLU A 605 44.01 16.57 5.48
C GLU A 605 43.02 17.54 6.15
N GLU A 606 42.18 18.24 5.38
CA GLU A 606 41.15 19.15 5.91
C GLU A 606 39.90 18.42 6.42
N ILE A 607 39.69 17.15 6.05
CA ILE A 607 38.53 16.35 6.45
C ILE A 607 38.86 15.53 7.69
N GLU A 608 38.06 15.68 8.74
CA GLU A 608 38.13 14.83 9.94
C GLU A 608 38.04 13.33 9.60
N ASN A 609 39.04 12.54 10.02
CA ASN A 609 39.12 11.08 9.78
C ASN A 609 37.85 10.34 10.22
N GLU A 610 37.21 10.79 11.31
CA GLU A 610 35.98 10.21 11.85
C GLU A 610 34.81 10.32 10.86
N LYS A 611 34.75 11.37 10.03
CA LYS A 611 33.70 11.56 9.02
C LYS A 611 33.83 10.54 7.88
N ILE A 612 35.06 10.24 7.48
CA ILE A 612 35.33 9.24 6.44
C ILE A 612 34.95 7.83 6.94
N LEU A 613 35.37 7.47 8.15
CA LEU A 613 35.06 6.18 8.77
C LEU A 613 33.55 5.98 8.99
N THR A 614 32.87 6.97 9.55
CA THR A 614 31.41 6.90 9.79
C THR A 614 30.62 6.89 8.49
N GLY A 615 31.08 7.59 7.44
CA GLY A 615 30.49 7.58 6.11
C GLY A 615 30.58 6.22 5.42
N LEU A 616 31.76 5.58 5.45
CA LEU A 616 31.98 4.28 4.80
C LEU A 616 31.24 3.13 5.50
N ASN A 617 31.09 3.17 6.83
CA ASN A 617 30.49 2.09 7.60
C ASN A 617 29.04 2.37 8.02
N ASN A 618 28.85 3.21 9.04
CA ASN A 618 27.57 3.35 9.75
C ASN A 618 26.48 4.02 8.91
N ASP A 619 26.82 5.05 8.14
CA ASP A 619 25.84 5.79 7.33
C ASP A 619 25.35 4.96 6.14
N THR A 620 26.25 4.20 5.48
CA THR A 620 25.86 3.28 4.40
C THR A 620 25.03 2.09 4.92
N GLU A 621 25.36 1.54 6.09
CA GLU A 621 24.57 0.48 6.72
C GLU A 621 23.17 0.97 7.14
N THR A 622 23.09 2.18 7.70
CA THR A 622 21.80 2.80 8.04
C THR A 622 20.91 2.95 6.80
N ILE A 623 21.47 3.36 5.66
CA ILE A 623 20.75 3.42 4.38
C ILE A 623 20.29 2.02 3.94
N SER A 624 21.05 0.96 4.24
CA SER A 624 20.65 -0.42 3.94
C SER A 624 19.35 -0.85 4.62
N SER A 625 19.12 -0.37 5.85
CA SER A 625 17.91 -0.69 6.62
C SER A 625 16.61 -0.11 6.01
N PHE A 626 16.74 0.83 5.06
CA PHE A 626 15.61 1.48 4.38
C PHE A 626 14.73 0.52 3.59
N ALA A 627 15.27 -0.63 3.14
CA ALA A 627 14.50 -1.64 2.41
C ALA A 627 13.31 -2.16 3.23
N ASN A 628 13.57 -2.58 4.47
CA ASN A 628 12.56 -3.13 5.38
C ASN A 628 11.51 -2.10 5.77
N LEU A 629 11.93 -0.83 5.85
CA LEU A 629 11.06 0.30 6.11
C LEU A 629 10.08 0.56 4.97
N ILE A 630 10.58 0.59 3.72
CA ILE A 630 9.74 0.79 2.55
C ILE A 630 8.70 -0.34 2.47
N ILE A 631 9.14 -1.60 2.64
CA ILE A 631 8.24 -2.76 2.57
C ILE A 631 7.10 -2.59 3.56
N THR A 632 7.44 -2.48 4.85
CA THR A 632 6.44 -2.45 5.93
C THR A 632 5.56 -1.21 5.84
N GLY A 633 6.14 -0.04 5.53
CA GLY A 633 5.41 1.21 5.41
C GLY A 633 4.44 1.21 4.22
N ILE A 634 4.91 0.87 3.02
CA ILE A 634 4.07 0.84 1.81
C ILE A 634 2.96 -0.21 1.95
N THR A 635 3.28 -1.43 2.40
CA THR A 635 2.26 -2.47 2.55
C THR A 635 1.19 -2.05 3.55
N SER A 636 1.61 -1.41 4.66
CA SER A 636 0.68 -0.91 5.66
C SER A 636 -0.20 0.23 5.13
N ILE A 637 0.39 1.20 4.40
CA ILE A 637 -0.37 2.29 3.77
C ILE A 637 -1.39 1.73 2.78
N ILE A 638 -1.00 0.77 1.94
CA ILE A 638 -1.89 0.15 0.97
C ILE A 638 -3.02 -0.60 1.68
N THR A 639 -2.72 -1.41 2.70
CA THR A 639 -3.76 -2.08 3.49
C THR A 639 -4.71 -1.08 4.14
N LEU A 640 -4.22 0.03 4.68
CA LEU A 640 -5.06 1.09 5.23
C LEU A 640 -5.96 1.71 4.16
N VAL A 641 -5.41 2.04 2.98
CA VAL A 641 -6.20 2.56 1.85
C VAL A 641 -7.30 1.57 1.46
N CYS A 642 -7.01 0.28 1.35
CA CYS A 642 -8.02 -0.74 1.05
C CYS A 642 -9.09 -0.83 2.14
N CYS A 643 -8.71 -0.77 3.43
CA CYS A 643 -9.65 -0.76 4.55
C CYS A 643 -10.57 0.48 4.50
N PHE A 644 -10.01 1.65 4.21
CA PHE A 644 -10.77 2.89 4.09
C PHE A 644 -11.72 2.87 2.88
N ILE A 645 -11.29 2.34 1.74
CA ILE A 645 -12.17 2.13 0.58
C ILE A 645 -13.33 1.20 0.97
N TYR A 646 -13.04 0.11 1.68
CA TYR A 646 -14.07 -0.81 2.17
C TYR A 646 -15.07 -0.13 3.11
N LEU A 647 -14.60 0.66 4.07
CA LEU A 647 -15.48 1.44 4.97
C LEU A 647 -16.32 2.46 4.20
N GLY A 648 -15.74 3.12 3.19
CA GLY A 648 -16.44 4.10 2.35
C GLY A 648 -17.52 3.48 1.47
N ILE A 649 -17.32 2.23 1.03
CA ILE A 649 -18.35 1.45 0.34
C ILE A 649 -19.52 1.13 1.27
N ILE A 650 -19.25 0.85 2.55
CA ILE A 650 -20.32 0.57 3.53
C ILE A 650 -21.10 1.84 3.85
N ASN A 651 -20.41 2.92 4.21
CA ASN A 651 -21.03 4.21 4.54
C ASN A 651 -20.02 5.35 4.33
N PHE A 652 -20.35 6.28 3.43
CA PHE A 652 -19.45 7.39 3.10
C PHE A 652 -19.19 8.32 4.30
N TYR A 653 -20.21 8.65 5.09
CA TYR A 653 -20.07 9.53 6.26
C TYR A 653 -19.23 8.88 7.36
N GLY A 654 -19.46 7.59 7.62
CA GLY A 654 -18.64 6.80 8.54
C GLY A 654 -17.18 6.77 8.10
N PHE A 655 -16.90 6.65 6.80
CA PHE A 655 -15.56 6.76 6.23
C PHE A 655 -14.94 8.13 6.47
N VAL A 656 -15.64 9.23 6.19
CA VAL A 656 -15.12 10.60 6.40
C VAL A 656 -14.72 10.82 7.85
N ILE A 657 -15.55 10.39 8.80
CA ILE A 657 -15.23 10.49 10.23
C ILE A 657 -14.05 9.60 10.59
N SER A 658 -14.02 8.36 10.10
CA SER A 658 -12.91 7.43 10.31
C SER A 658 -11.58 8.03 9.84
N VAL A 659 -11.58 8.66 8.66
CA VAL A 659 -10.43 9.37 8.11
C VAL A 659 -10.06 10.57 8.98
N LEU A 660 -11.03 11.40 9.39
CA LEU A 660 -10.80 12.57 10.23
C LEU A 660 -10.19 12.20 11.58
N VAL A 661 -10.69 11.14 12.22
CA VAL A 661 -10.17 10.67 13.50
C VAL A 661 -8.75 10.13 13.34
N VAL A 662 -8.46 9.36 12.28
CA VAL A 662 -7.08 8.92 11.99
C VAL A 662 -6.15 10.09 11.68
N PHE A 663 -6.61 11.13 10.97
CA PHE A 663 -5.82 12.35 10.74
C PHE A 663 -5.52 13.10 12.04
N ILE A 664 -6.49 13.21 12.95
CA ILE A 664 -6.28 13.82 14.27
C ILE A 664 -5.27 13.01 15.09
N ALA A 665 -5.40 11.69 15.09
CA ALA A 665 -4.45 10.78 15.72
C ALA A 665 -3.03 10.93 15.15
N ALA A 666 -2.91 10.95 13.82
CA ALA A 666 -1.64 11.14 13.11
C ALA A 666 -1.03 12.52 13.36
N GLY A 667 -1.86 13.58 13.42
CA GLY A 667 -1.44 14.94 13.74
C GLY A 667 -0.88 15.07 15.15
N MET A 668 -1.59 14.52 16.15
CA MET A 668 -1.10 14.45 17.53
C MET A 668 0.21 13.66 17.61
N TYR A 669 0.27 12.50 16.97
CA TYR A 669 1.48 11.69 16.89
C TYR A 669 2.65 12.48 16.31
N PHE A 670 2.44 13.18 15.19
CA PHE A 670 3.46 14.00 14.53
C PHE A 670 4.01 15.09 15.46
N VAL A 671 3.13 15.79 16.18
CA VAL A 671 3.52 16.83 17.14
C VAL A 671 4.36 16.27 18.28
N VAL A 672 3.95 15.13 18.87
CA VAL A 672 4.69 14.52 19.99
C VAL A 672 6.04 13.94 19.50
N SER A 673 6.06 13.32 18.32
CA SER A 673 7.24 12.72 17.68
C SER A 673 8.33 13.74 17.34
N ARG A 674 7.97 14.98 16.99
CA ARG A 674 8.93 16.07 16.73
C ARG A 674 9.89 16.30 17.90
N SER A 675 9.41 16.15 19.13
CA SER A 675 10.23 16.33 20.33
C SER A 675 11.17 15.15 20.62
N ALA A 676 10.86 13.96 20.09
CA ALA A 676 11.67 12.76 20.18
C ALA A 676 12.77 12.78 19.10
N ASN A 677 12.42 13.18 17.88
CA ASN A 677 13.36 13.34 16.76
C ASN A 677 14.54 14.26 17.10
N LYS A 678 14.30 15.38 17.79
CA LYS A 678 15.37 16.31 18.22
C LYS A 678 16.36 15.68 19.19
N LEU A 679 15.91 14.82 20.11
CA LEU A 679 16.81 14.11 21.03
C LEU A 679 17.65 13.08 20.28
N TRP A 680 17.07 12.42 19.29
CA TRP A 680 17.77 11.44 18.47
C TRP A 680 18.91 12.07 17.66
N GLU A 681 18.69 13.26 17.10
CA GLU A 681 19.73 14.05 16.42
C GLU A 681 20.90 14.36 17.38
N GLN A 682 20.61 14.84 18.59
CA GLN A 682 21.62 15.07 19.64
C GLN A 682 22.37 13.79 20.03
N THR A 683 21.68 12.65 20.11
CA THR A 683 22.30 11.37 20.50
C THR A 683 23.29 10.91 19.43
N ARG A 684 23.05 11.24 18.16
CA ARG A 684 23.94 10.93 17.03
C ARG A 684 25.19 11.81 17.02
N ASP A 685 25.10 13.07 17.42
CA ASP A 685 26.25 13.97 17.54
C ASP A 685 27.18 13.56 18.70
N ILE A 686 26.60 13.14 19.84
CA ILE A 686 27.35 12.60 20.98
C ILE A 686 28.13 11.34 20.57
N GLN A 687 27.62 10.55 19.61
CA GLN A 687 28.33 9.38 19.09
C GLN A 687 29.62 9.75 18.34
N ASN A 688 29.67 10.89 17.64
CA ASN A 688 30.92 11.35 17.00
C ASN A 688 31.97 11.70 18.07
N VAL A 689 31.56 12.31 19.18
CA VAL A 689 32.44 12.61 20.33
C VAL A 689 33.01 11.33 20.93
N PHE A 690 32.23 10.26 20.99
CA PHE A 690 32.72 8.95 21.44
C PHE A 690 33.79 8.37 20.52
N PHE A 691 33.63 8.46 19.19
CA PHE A 691 34.66 8.02 18.25
C PHE A 691 35.94 8.85 18.38
N LYS A 692 35.83 10.16 18.65
CA LYS A 692 36.99 10.99 18.99
C LYS A 692 37.74 10.46 20.22
N TYR A 693 37.02 10.15 21.31
CA TYR A 693 37.66 9.55 22.49
C TYR A 693 38.29 8.18 22.22
N ILE A 694 37.73 7.37 21.30
CA ILE A 694 38.38 6.12 20.88
C ILE A 694 39.70 6.41 20.18
N ASN A 695 39.73 7.37 19.25
CA ASN A 695 40.95 7.76 18.55
C ASN A 695 42.00 8.34 19.51
N ASP A 696 41.60 9.21 20.44
CA ASP A 696 42.47 9.76 21.48
C ASP A 696 43.00 8.67 22.43
N LEU A 697 42.18 7.68 22.78
CA LEU A 697 42.59 6.55 23.61
C LEU A 697 43.62 5.67 22.92
N ILE A 698 43.41 5.35 21.64
CA ILE A 698 44.31 4.48 20.86
C ILE A 698 45.61 5.23 20.54
N GLY A 699 45.53 6.47 20.07
CA GLY A 699 46.68 7.29 19.69
C GLY A 699 47.51 7.77 20.89
N GLY A 700 46.84 8.16 21.97
CA GLY A 700 47.45 8.68 23.20
C GLY A 700 47.65 7.64 24.31
N PHE A 701 47.57 6.35 23.99
CA PHE A 701 47.57 5.30 25.00
C PHE A 701 48.84 5.32 25.86
N LYS A 702 50.00 5.60 25.25
CA LYS A 702 51.30 5.63 25.96
C LYS A 702 51.32 6.75 27.01
N GLU A 703 50.86 7.93 26.64
CA GLU A 703 50.78 9.11 27.50
C GLU A 703 49.80 8.89 28.66
N LEU A 704 48.66 8.25 28.38
CA LEU A 704 47.67 7.86 29.38
C LEU A 704 48.20 6.74 30.28
N TYR A 705 49.00 5.80 29.77
CA TYR A 705 49.52 4.69 30.54
C TYR A 705 50.52 5.15 31.61
N ILE A 706 51.40 6.10 31.27
CA ILE A 706 52.47 6.61 32.15
C ILE A 706 51.90 7.45 33.30
N HIS A 707 50.91 8.31 33.03
CA HIS A 707 50.38 9.26 34.03
C HIS A 707 49.01 8.84 34.56
N ASN A 708 48.99 8.26 35.77
CA ASN A 708 47.76 7.82 36.43
C ASN A 708 46.70 8.93 36.56
N ALA A 709 47.10 10.18 36.87
CA ALA A 709 46.16 11.31 36.96
C ALA A 709 45.49 11.60 35.61
N LYS A 710 46.30 11.73 34.54
CA LYS A 710 45.82 11.93 33.17
C LYS A 710 44.91 10.79 32.70
N ARG A 711 45.27 9.55 33.01
CA ARG A 711 44.45 8.36 32.75
C ARG A 711 43.09 8.43 33.43
N ASN A 712 43.09 8.83 34.69
CA ASN A 712 41.87 8.89 35.50
C ASN A 712 40.96 10.03 35.02
N GLU A 713 41.52 11.19 34.70
CA GLU A 713 40.79 12.33 34.13
C GLU A 713 40.19 11.98 32.76
N PHE A 714 40.99 11.45 31.84
CA PHE A 714 40.52 10.97 30.53
C PHE A 714 39.43 9.90 30.67
N LYS A 715 39.61 8.93 31.59
CA LYS A 715 38.60 7.91 31.88
C LYS A 715 37.31 8.54 32.41
N GLN A 716 37.40 9.52 33.30
CA GLN A 716 36.24 10.23 33.84
C GLN A 716 35.50 11.01 32.75
N GLU A 717 36.21 11.72 31.88
CA GLU A 717 35.60 12.42 30.74
C GLU A 717 34.92 11.48 29.76
N MET A 718 35.62 10.40 29.37
CA MET A 718 35.07 9.37 28.49
C MET A 718 33.82 8.71 29.11
N GLN A 719 33.87 8.37 30.40
CA GLN A 719 32.72 7.86 31.14
C GLN A 719 31.59 8.89 31.21
N GLY A 720 31.89 10.18 31.37
CA GLY A 720 30.94 11.28 31.33
C GLY A 720 30.23 11.39 29.98
N SER A 721 30.97 11.29 28.88
CA SER A 721 30.43 11.25 27.52
C SER A 721 29.54 10.03 27.29
N CYS A 722 30.01 8.83 27.68
CA CYS A 722 29.22 7.59 27.63
C CYS A 722 27.94 7.67 28.48
N ASN A 723 28.01 8.27 29.67
CA ASN A 723 26.84 8.45 30.52
C ASN A 723 25.86 9.46 29.92
N THR A 724 26.35 10.54 29.33
CA THR A 724 25.54 11.52 28.60
C THR A 724 24.84 10.88 27.41
N TYR A 725 25.56 10.08 26.62
CA TYR A 725 24.99 9.27 25.54
C TYR A 725 23.89 8.35 26.06
N ARG A 726 24.17 7.57 27.12
CA ARG A 726 23.20 6.67 27.74
C ARG A 726 21.95 7.40 28.22
N GLN A 727 22.10 8.51 28.95
CA GLN A 727 20.97 9.28 29.47
C GLN A 727 20.14 9.90 28.34
N LYS A 728 20.78 10.50 27.33
CA LYS A 728 20.10 11.09 26.17
C LYS A 728 19.40 10.02 25.34
N ARG A 729 20.02 8.86 25.18
CA ARG A 729 19.44 7.70 24.48
C ARG A 729 18.21 7.18 25.21
N ILE A 730 18.31 6.92 26.52
CA ILE A 730 17.17 6.49 27.34
C ILE A 730 16.05 7.53 27.28
N LEU A 731 16.35 8.82 27.41
CA LEU A 731 15.35 9.88 27.33
C LEU A 731 14.67 9.91 25.95
N GLY A 732 15.44 9.74 24.87
CA GLY A 732 14.94 9.66 23.50
C GLY A 732 14.03 8.45 23.29
N ASP A 733 14.47 7.27 23.73
CA ASP A 733 13.73 6.02 23.60
C ASP A 733 12.45 6.05 24.44
N LEU A 734 12.49 6.54 25.70
CA LEU A 734 11.30 6.75 26.53
C LEU A 734 10.31 7.74 25.90
N LYS A 735 10.79 8.81 25.25
CA LYS A 735 9.90 9.70 24.50
C LYS A 735 9.23 8.99 23.34
N PHE A 736 9.95 8.14 22.60
CA PHE A 736 9.36 7.33 21.54
C PHE A 736 8.38 6.27 22.06
N THR A 737 8.67 5.63 23.19
CA THR A 737 7.71 4.73 23.86
C THR A 737 6.43 5.48 24.23
N ASN A 738 6.55 6.68 24.79
CA ASN A 738 5.37 7.51 25.09
C ASN A 738 4.58 7.88 23.83
N VAL A 739 5.27 8.21 22.74
CA VAL A 739 4.65 8.47 21.43
C VAL A 739 3.87 7.24 20.94
N PHE A 740 4.41 6.03 21.11
CA PHE A 740 3.77 4.77 20.73
C PHE A 740 2.52 4.49 21.58
N VAL A 741 2.65 4.53 22.91
CA VAL A 741 1.54 4.28 23.86
C VAL A 741 0.40 5.27 23.64
N ILE A 742 0.71 6.55 23.42
CA ILE A 742 -0.30 7.57 23.10
C ILE A 742 -1.01 7.22 21.78
N GLY A 743 -0.26 6.80 20.75
CA GLY A 743 -0.84 6.37 19.48
C GLY A 743 -1.81 5.19 19.64
N GLU A 744 -1.44 4.18 20.43
CA GLU A 744 -2.29 3.01 20.72
C GLU A 744 -3.55 3.40 21.49
N LEU A 745 -3.42 4.22 22.54
CA LEU A 745 -4.56 4.72 23.31
C LEU A 745 -5.52 5.55 22.46
N ILE A 746 -5.00 6.41 21.58
CA ILE A 746 -5.83 7.17 20.65
C ILE A 746 -6.60 6.21 19.75
N PHE A 747 -5.96 5.16 19.23
CA PHE A 747 -6.59 4.20 18.34
C PHE A 747 -7.69 3.39 19.02
N ILE A 748 -7.46 2.92 20.25
CA ILE A 748 -8.49 2.28 21.09
C ILE A 748 -9.64 3.26 21.37
N PHE A 749 -9.32 4.52 21.63
CA PHE A 749 -10.33 5.55 21.82
C PHE A 749 -11.18 5.77 20.55
N VAL A 750 -10.59 5.74 19.34
CA VAL A 750 -11.35 5.77 18.07
C VAL A 750 -12.36 4.63 18.01
N ILE A 751 -11.91 3.41 18.31
CA ILE A 751 -12.78 2.22 18.32
C ILE A 751 -13.92 2.41 19.31
N GLY A 752 -13.63 2.95 20.51
CA GLY A 752 -14.65 3.27 21.50
C GLY A 752 -15.66 4.31 21.02
N VAL A 753 -15.20 5.41 20.39
CA VAL A 753 -16.09 6.43 19.79
C VAL A 753 -16.98 5.79 18.73
N VAL A 754 -16.42 4.96 17.85
CA VAL A 754 -17.19 4.26 16.82
C VAL A 754 -18.20 3.30 17.45
N ALA A 755 -17.83 2.54 18.49
CA ALA A 755 -18.72 1.58 19.11
C ALA A 755 -19.85 2.21 19.94
N PHE A 756 -19.58 3.32 20.63
CA PHE A 756 -20.50 3.91 21.62
C PHE A 756 -21.14 5.22 21.19
N ILE A 757 -20.49 6.04 20.35
CA ILE A 757 -21.00 7.35 19.93
C ILE A 757 -21.68 7.28 18.56
N PHE A 758 -21.17 6.48 17.61
CA PHE A 758 -21.84 6.36 16.30
C PHE A 758 -23.31 5.94 16.39
N PRO A 759 -23.72 4.96 17.22
CA PRO A 759 -25.13 4.61 17.35
C PRO A 759 -26.01 5.75 17.89
N VAL A 760 -25.41 6.73 18.59
CA VAL A 760 -26.12 7.86 19.20
C VAL A 760 -26.14 9.08 18.27
N VAL A 761 -25.12 9.24 17.42
CA VAL A 761 -25.02 10.36 16.47
C VAL A 761 -25.72 10.03 15.15
N PHE A 762 -25.78 8.75 14.79
CA PHE A 762 -26.40 8.26 13.57
C PHE A 762 -27.47 7.24 13.93
N ASP A 763 -28.70 7.71 14.13
CA ASP A 763 -29.87 6.86 14.43
C ASP A 763 -30.14 5.82 13.31
N ASP A 764 -29.62 6.06 12.09
CA ASP A 764 -29.79 5.21 10.90
C ASP A 764 -28.68 4.15 10.67
N ILE A 765 -27.64 4.07 11.50
CA ILE A 765 -26.59 3.04 11.28
C ILE A 765 -27.08 1.67 11.75
N GLN A 766 -27.26 0.75 10.80
CA GLN A 766 -27.56 -0.64 11.09
C GLN A 766 -26.50 -1.28 12.01
N ASN A 767 -26.95 -2.12 12.96
CA ASN A 767 -26.06 -2.86 13.87
C ASN A 767 -25.00 -3.71 13.13
N SER A 768 -25.31 -4.17 11.91
CA SER A 768 -24.39 -4.87 11.02
C SER A 768 -23.21 -3.99 10.58
N SER A 769 -23.49 -2.74 10.16
CA SER A 769 -22.48 -1.76 9.76
C SER A 769 -21.55 -1.40 10.92
N LEU A 770 -22.09 -1.21 12.13
CA LEU A 770 -21.30 -0.94 13.34
C LEU A 770 -20.29 -2.05 13.65
N ARG A 771 -20.71 -3.33 13.57
CA ARG A 771 -19.81 -4.48 13.74
C ARG A 771 -18.70 -4.49 12.69
N ASN A 772 -19.03 -4.25 11.43
CA ASN A 772 -18.05 -4.18 10.33
C ASN A 772 -17.00 -3.11 10.61
N TYR A 773 -17.41 -1.92 11.04
CA TYR A 773 -16.51 -0.83 11.37
C TYR A 773 -15.55 -1.21 12.50
N VAL A 774 -16.07 -1.72 13.62
CA VAL A 774 -15.25 -2.13 14.77
C VAL A 774 -14.24 -3.22 14.37
N PHE A 775 -14.65 -4.21 13.58
CA PHE A 775 -13.76 -5.27 13.10
C PHE A 775 -12.63 -4.74 12.22
N VAL A 776 -12.95 -3.87 11.26
CA VAL A 776 -11.95 -3.24 10.37
C VAL A 776 -10.96 -2.39 11.16
N PHE A 777 -11.43 -1.59 12.14
CA PHE A 777 -10.52 -0.82 12.98
C PHE A 777 -9.61 -1.72 13.82
N LEU A 778 -10.13 -2.74 14.49
CA LEU A 778 -9.30 -3.69 15.26
C LEU A 778 -8.20 -4.29 14.38
N TYR A 779 -8.51 -4.63 13.14
CA TYR A 779 -7.54 -5.09 12.17
C TYR A 779 -6.51 -4.03 11.77
N MET A 780 -6.94 -2.79 11.53
CA MET A 780 -6.08 -1.66 11.14
C MET A 780 -5.00 -1.36 12.18
N THR A 781 -5.16 -1.77 13.44
CA THR A 781 -4.14 -1.65 14.51
C THR A 781 -2.73 -2.05 14.02
N GLY A 782 -2.61 -3.22 13.39
CA GLY A 782 -1.32 -3.73 12.89
C GLY A 782 -0.68 -2.83 11.82
N PRO A 783 -1.35 -2.59 10.67
CA PRO A 783 -0.88 -1.66 9.65
C PRO A 783 -0.60 -0.25 10.19
N VAL A 784 -1.45 0.31 11.06
CA VAL A 784 -1.19 1.61 11.69
C VAL A 784 0.14 1.58 12.44
N HIS A 785 0.38 0.60 13.31
CA HIS A 785 1.67 0.47 14.00
C HIS A 785 2.84 0.28 13.04
N GLY A 786 2.65 -0.46 11.94
CA GLY A 786 3.64 -0.61 10.88
C GLY A 786 4.09 0.74 10.27
N VAL A 787 3.13 1.63 9.99
CA VAL A 787 3.42 3.00 9.50
C VAL A 787 4.09 3.83 10.59
N LEU A 788 3.59 3.79 11.83
CA LEU A 788 4.12 4.58 12.93
C LEU A 788 5.58 4.20 13.25
N ASN A 789 5.92 2.91 13.19
CA ASN A 789 7.27 2.38 13.39
C ASN A 789 8.21 2.68 12.20
N ALA A 790 7.68 2.97 11.02
CA ALA A 790 8.48 3.39 9.87
C ALA A 790 9.01 4.82 10.03
N ILE A 791 8.28 5.73 10.71
CA ILE A 791 8.64 7.16 10.77
C ILE A 791 10.02 7.42 11.41
N PRO A 792 10.36 6.90 12.61
CA PRO A 792 11.65 7.19 13.26
C PRO A 792 12.83 6.69 12.42
N ASN A 793 12.69 5.49 11.88
CA ASN A 793 13.68 4.86 11.01
C ASN A 793 13.87 5.66 9.70
N ALA A 794 12.81 6.25 9.14
CA ALA A 794 12.90 7.09 7.95
C ALA A 794 13.68 8.39 8.23
N VAL A 795 13.47 8.98 9.41
CA VAL A 795 14.25 10.15 9.86
C VAL A 795 15.73 9.79 9.97
N GLN A 796 16.06 8.61 10.51
CA GLN A 796 17.44 8.14 10.63
C GLN A 796 18.11 7.99 9.25
N VAL A 797 17.43 7.35 8.29
CA VAL A 797 17.93 7.20 6.91
C VAL A 797 18.15 8.57 6.27
N ARG A 798 17.23 9.51 6.44
CA ARG A 798 17.36 10.88 5.91
C ARG A 798 18.60 11.60 6.46
N ILE A 799 18.87 11.48 7.77
CA ILE A 799 20.05 12.10 8.40
C ILE A 799 21.34 11.50 7.83
N SER A 800 21.46 10.18 7.78
CA SER A 800 22.64 9.49 7.22
C SER A 800 22.83 9.82 5.73
N TRP A 801 21.75 9.89 4.96
CA TRP A 801 21.79 10.30 3.55
C TRP A 801 22.34 11.73 3.36
N ASN A 802 21.87 12.67 4.18
CA ASN A 802 22.33 14.07 4.11
C ASN A 802 23.80 14.21 4.50
N ARG A 803 24.27 13.48 5.52
CA ARG A 803 25.68 13.45 5.92
C ARG A 803 26.57 12.88 4.82
N LEU A 804 26.16 11.75 4.24
CA LEU A 804 26.89 11.11 3.14
C LEU A 804 26.99 12.01 1.91
N ASN A 805 25.90 12.69 1.51
CA ASN A 805 25.95 13.66 0.41
C ASN A 805 26.80 14.89 0.73
N LYS A 806 26.81 15.35 1.99
CA LYS A 806 27.68 16.44 2.42
C LYS A 806 29.15 16.04 2.30
N LEU A 807 29.51 14.83 2.70
CA LEU A 807 30.85 14.27 2.54
C LEU A 807 31.23 14.14 1.06
N ILE A 808 30.36 13.56 0.23
CA ILE A 808 30.59 13.45 -1.23
C ILE A 808 30.83 14.83 -1.84
N LYS A 809 30.02 15.84 -1.48
CA LYS A 809 30.20 17.21 -1.97
C LYS A 809 31.52 17.85 -1.53
N GLN A 810 32.02 17.51 -0.34
CA GLN A 810 33.35 17.97 0.12
C GLN A 810 34.51 17.33 -0.64
N LEU A 811 34.30 16.11 -1.16
CA LEU A 811 35.25 15.37 -2.01
C LEU A 811 35.17 15.77 -3.50
N GLU A 812 34.06 16.37 -3.96
CA GLU A 812 33.84 16.75 -5.37
C GLU A 812 34.53 18.05 -5.81
N SER A 813 35.01 18.90 -4.89
CA SER A 813 35.53 20.23 -5.26
C SER A 813 37.00 20.20 -5.72
N VAL A 814 37.17 20.16 -7.05
CA VAL A 814 38.34 20.53 -7.88
C VAL A 814 39.47 19.49 -8.03
N GLU A 815 39.46 18.78 -9.16
CA GLU A 815 40.44 19.00 -10.24
C GLU A 815 39.70 18.76 -11.58
N GLU A 816 39.71 19.77 -12.46
CA GLU A 816 39.34 19.60 -13.85
C GLU A 816 40.24 18.53 -14.46
N ASN A 817 39.62 17.60 -15.19
CA ASN A 817 40.33 16.66 -16.05
C ASN A 817 41.06 17.45 -17.16
N GLU A 818 42.18 18.10 -16.86
CA GLU A 818 43.15 18.39 -17.92
C GLU A 818 43.76 17.05 -18.34
N PRO A 819 43.62 16.64 -19.62
CA PRO A 819 44.21 15.40 -20.08
C PRO A 819 45.73 15.47 -19.90
N SER A 820 46.28 14.51 -19.16
CA SER A 820 47.73 14.36 -18.94
C SER A 820 48.48 14.52 -20.26
N LYS A 821 49.36 15.52 -20.36
CA LYS A 821 50.20 15.69 -21.56
C LYS A 821 51.35 14.69 -21.55
N LEU A 822 51.70 14.16 -20.37
CA LEU A 822 52.70 13.13 -20.18
C LEU A 822 52.10 11.72 -20.40
N LYS A 823 51.78 11.36 -21.65
CA LYS A 823 51.53 9.96 -22.00
C LYS A 823 52.85 9.17 -22.02
N GLY A 824 52.93 8.14 -21.19
CA GLY A 824 53.63 6.87 -21.41
C GLY A 824 55.12 6.90 -21.82
N ASN A 825 55.96 6.34 -20.95
CA ASN A 825 57.28 5.74 -21.24
C ASN A 825 58.48 6.63 -21.63
N ASN A 826 58.36 7.95 -21.80
CA ASN A 826 59.50 8.78 -22.21
C ASN A 826 60.23 9.58 -21.11
N VAL A 827 59.84 9.50 -19.84
CA VAL A 827 60.58 10.18 -18.75
C VAL A 827 61.84 9.41 -18.32
N ASN A 828 61.97 8.13 -18.71
CA ASN A 828 63.03 7.24 -18.19
C ASN A 828 64.37 7.24 -18.95
N LYS A 829 64.70 8.25 -19.78
CA LYS A 829 65.97 8.21 -20.56
C LYS A 829 66.76 9.53 -20.67
N GLY A 830 66.40 10.60 -19.95
CA GLY A 830 67.14 11.87 -20.00
C GLY A 830 67.39 12.48 -18.61
N ALA A 831 68.34 13.41 -18.51
CA ALA A 831 68.54 14.21 -17.31
C ALA A 831 67.26 15.02 -17.02
N LEU A 832 66.71 14.85 -15.81
CA LEU A 832 65.53 15.55 -15.33
C LEU A 832 65.96 16.83 -14.59
N MET A 833 65.28 17.94 -14.87
CA MET A 833 65.44 19.21 -14.16
C MET A 833 64.08 19.68 -13.65
N LEU A 834 63.92 19.78 -12.34
CA LEU A 834 62.76 20.35 -11.66
C LEU A 834 63.06 21.81 -11.31
N GLU A 835 62.18 22.74 -11.67
CA GLU A 835 62.33 24.17 -11.44
C GLU A 835 61.07 24.74 -10.77
N LEU A 836 61.24 25.42 -9.64
CA LEU A 836 60.21 26.24 -9.00
C LEU A 836 60.42 27.67 -9.46
N ARG A 837 59.35 28.33 -9.94
CA ARG A 837 59.37 29.76 -10.33
C ARG A 837 58.35 30.54 -9.53
N ASN A 838 58.82 31.44 -8.67
CA ASN A 838 57.99 32.27 -7.78
C ASN A 838 56.93 31.47 -7.01
N VAL A 839 57.24 30.24 -6.59
CA VAL A 839 56.25 29.36 -5.95
C VAL A 839 55.89 29.90 -4.57
N GLU A 840 54.61 30.22 -4.36
CA GLU A 840 54.06 30.61 -3.07
C GLU A 840 53.00 29.62 -2.58
N TYR A 841 52.84 29.49 -1.26
CA TYR A 841 51.75 28.75 -0.64
C TYR A 841 51.24 29.43 0.62
N LYS A 842 49.92 29.50 0.77
CA LYS A 842 49.23 30.09 1.93
C LYS A 842 48.24 29.08 2.51
N TYR A 843 48.38 28.77 3.80
CA TYR A 843 47.40 27.94 4.51
C TYR A 843 46.07 28.69 4.65
N LYS A 844 44.94 28.05 4.40
CA LYS A 844 43.61 28.68 4.58
C LYS A 844 43.21 28.58 6.06
N ASN A 845 43.00 29.71 6.75
CA ASN A 845 42.44 29.72 8.11
C ASN A 845 41.57 30.96 8.39
N ASP A 846 40.54 30.82 9.24
CA ASP A 846 39.46 31.79 9.49
C ASP A 846 39.85 32.97 10.42
N GLY A 847 40.94 33.70 10.12
CA GLY A 847 41.08 35.09 10.59
C GLY A 847 42.25 35.46 11.52
N ASN A 848 43.44 34.88 11.37
CA ASN A 848 44.69 35.43 11.93
C ASN A 848 45.91 35.10 11.03
N GLU A 849 47.04 35.80 11.22
CA GLU A 849 48.26 35.72 10.41
C GLU A 849 48.60 34.29 9.98
N VAL A 850 48.53 34.07 8.66
CA VAL A 850 48.73 32.78 8.02
C VAL A 850 50.22 32.58 7.75
N PHE A 851 50.79 31.50 8.26
CA PHE A 851 52.11 31.04 7.83
C PHE A 851 52.09 30.80 6.31
N SER A 852 52.97 31.50 5.59
CA SER A 852 53.10 31.38 4.14
C SER A 852 54.52 30.99 3.77
N ILE A 853 54.64 30.32 2.64
CA ILE A 853 55.92 30.00 2.02
C ILE A 853 56.03 30.74 0.71
N GLY A 854 57.22 31.27 0.43
CA GLY A 854 57.57 31.88 -0.84
C GLY A 854 57.58 33.41 -0.89
N PRO A 855 57.84 33.98 -2.07
CA PRO A 855 58.11 33.26 -3.33
C PRO A 855 59.40 32.44 -3.28
N ILE A 856 59.38 31.22 -3.84
CA ILE A 856 60.52 30.30 -3.90
C ILE A 856 60.94 30.08 -5.35
N ASP A 857 62.22 30.32 -5.63
CA ASP A 857 62.90 29.94 -6.86
C ASP A 857 64.01 28.94 -6.52
N LEU A 858 63.86 27.70 -6.98
CA LEU A 858 64.79 26.59 -6.71
C LEU A 858 64.87 25.64 -7.90
N ARG A 859 66.04 25.00 -8.08
CA ARG A 859 66.27 24.03 -9.15
C ARG A 859 66.86 22.74 -8.58
N PHE A 860 66.36 21.61 -9.05
CA PHE A 860 66.86 20.28 -8.70
C PHE A 860 67.17 19.50 -9.99
N SER A 861 68.36 18.93 -10.10
CA SER A 861 68.82 18.21 -11.29
C SER A 861 69.05 16.73 -11.02
N SER A 862 68.91 15.89 -12.04
CA SER A 862 69.36 14.49 -12.02
C SER A 862 70.84 14.39 -11.70
N ALA A 863 71.23 13.27 -11.07
CA ALA A 863 72.59 13.01 -10.62
C ALA A 863 73.13 14.09 -9.66
N SER A 864 72.25 14.70 -8.85
CA SER A 864 72.62 15.64 -7.78
C SER A 864 71.97 15.27 -6.46
N ILE A 865 72.64 15.66 -5.36
CA ILE A 865 72.16 15.56 -3.99
C ILE A 865 71.93 16.98 -3.46
N THR A 866 70.68 17.31 -3.16
CA THR A 866 70.30 18.58 -2.54
C THR A 866 69.88 18.35 -1.09
N PHE A 867 70.49 19.07 -0.16
CA PHE A 867 70.07 19.09 1.24
C PHE A 867 69.25 20.33 1.55
N ILE A 868 68.09 20.13 2.19
CA ILE A 868 67.26 21.22 2.70
C ILE A 868 67.39 21.25 4.22
N THR A 869 67.86 22.38 4.76
CA THR A 869 68.07 22.61 6.19
C THR A 869 67.34 23.86 6.68
N GLY A 870 67.17 24.03 7.99
CA GLY A 870 66.46 25.16 8.59
C GLY A 870 65.86 24.82 9.95
N GLY A 871 65.53 25.81 10.77
CA GLY A 871 64.92 25.56 12.09
C GLY A 871 63.56 24.84 12.03
N ASN A 872 63.07 24.37 13.18
CA ASN A 872 61.69 23.89 13.28
C ASN A 872 60.73 25.02 12.90
N GLY A 873 59.70 24.71 12.09
CA GLY A 873 58.76 25.72 11.60
C GLY A 873 59.28 26.61 10.46
N SER A 874 60.45 26.33 9.85
CA SER A 874 60.96 27.13 8.73
C SER A 874 60.26 26.90 7.39
N GLY A 875 59.38 25.90 7.29
CA GLY A 875 58.61 25.58 6.08
C GLY A 875 59.10 24.37 5.26
N LYS A 876 60.10 23.62 5.73
CA LYS A 876 60.70 22.47 5.01
C LYS A 876 59.68 21.42 4.58
N SER A 877 58.84 20.95 5.51
CA SER A 877 57.83 19.91 5.22
C SER A 877 56.73 20.41 4.27
N THR A 878 56.35 21.68 4.36
CA THR A 878 55.40 22.28 3.41
C THR A 878 56.03 22.44 2.03
N LEU A 879 57.30 22.84 1.92
CA LEU A 879 58.06 22.82 0.67
C LEU A 879 58.13 21.40 0.09
N ALA A 880 58.38 20.40 0.93
CA ALA A 880 58.37 18.98 0.54
C ALA A 880 57.03 18.58 -0.10
N LYS A 881 55.90 18.93 0.55
CA LYS A 881 54.55 18.66 0.03
C LYS A 881 54.28 19.38 -1.30
N LEU A 882 54.81 20.59 -1.50
CA LEU A 882 54.68 21.33 -2.76
C LEU A 882 55.48 20.67 -3.89
N ILE A 883 56.76 20.36 -3.67
CA ILE A 883 57.63 19.81 -4.72
C ILE A 883 57.27 18.38 -5.09
N THR A 884 56.64 17.61 -4.19
CA THR A 884 56.11 16.28 -4.52
C THR A 884 54.72 16.31 -5.16
N GLY A 885 54.10 17.48 -5.33
CA GLY A 885 52.75 17.61 -5.87
C GLY A 885 51.62 17.18 -4.93
N LEU A 886 51.89 17.08 -3.61
CA LEU A 886 50.83 16.81 -2.62
C LEU A 886 49.99 18.05 -2.33
N TYR A 887 50.60 19.24 -2.40
CA TYR A 887 49.96 20.54 -2.30
C TYR A 887 50.06 21.29 -3.62
N THR A 888 49.02 22.07 -3.94
CA THR A 888 49.05 22.99 -5.08
C THR A 888 49.63 24.34 -4.65
N PRO A 889 50.57 24.93 -5.41
CA PRO A 889 51.01 26.30 -5.16
C PRO A 889 49.82 27.28 -5.24
N SER A 890 49.81 28.29 -4.37
CA SER A 890 48.84 29.40 -4.39
C SER A 890 49.16 30.41 -5.50
N ASP A 891 50.44 30.57 -5.82
CA ASP A 891 50.96 31.39 -6.93
C ASP A 891 52.29 30.80 -7.42
N GLY A 892 52.71 31.15 -8.64
CA GLY A 892 53.90 30.59 -9.29
C GLY A 892 53.71 29.23 -9.96
N ASP A 893 54.77 28.72 -10.59
CA ASP A 893 54.74 27.50 -11.42
C ASP A 893 55.85 26.51 -11.03
N ILE A 894 55.53 25.22 -11.06
CA ILE A 894 56.49 24.12 -10.98
C ILE A 894 56.66 23.52 -12.38
N LEU A 895 57.91 23.48 -12.86
CA LEU A 895 58.25 23.00 -14.19
C LEU A 895 59.17 21.77 -14.11
N VAL A 896 58.93 20.78 -14.98
CA VAL A 896 59.83 19.65 -15.21
C VAL A 896 60.35 19.75 -16.64
N ASN A 897 61.67 19.83 -16.80
CA ASN A 897 62.35 20.04 -18.08
C ASN A 897 61.80 21.25 -18.86
N GLY A 898 61.48 22.33 -18.14
CA GLY A 898 60.94 23.57 -18.71
C GLY A 898 59.45 23.54 -19.08
N GLN A 899 58.74 22.44 -18.82
CA GLN A 899 57.28 22.34 -19.02
C GLN A 899 56.54 22.37 -17.68
N LYS A 900 55.49 23.19 -17.58
CA LYS A 900 54.59 23.19 -16.43
C LYS A 900 53.91 21.83 -16.31
N VAL A 901 53.94 21.25 -15.11
CA VAL A 901 53.34 19.94 -14.80
C VAL A 901 52.16 20.10 -13.87
N THR A 902 51.20 19.19 -13.96
CA THR A 902 50.14 19.06 -12.96
C THR A 902 50.68 18.37 -11.70
N ASN A 903 49.99 18.56 -10.57
CA ASN A 903 50.34 17.90 -9.31
C ASN A 903 50.38 16.37 -9.42
N ASN A 904 49.39 15.79 -10.12
CA ASN A 904 49.33 14.35 -10.31
C ASN A 904 50.54 13.86 -11.13
N GLU A 905 50.86 14.54 -12.25
CA GLU A 905 52.05 14.21 -13.06
C GLU A 905 53.35 14.35 -12.26
N LEU A 906 53.47 15.40 -11.44
CA LEU A 906 54.62 15.63 -10.57
C LEU A 906 54.78 14.51 -9.54
N SER A 907 53.70 14.10 -8.87
CA SER A 907 53.72 13.05 -7.85
C SER A 907 54.19 11.68 -8.39
N GLN A 908 53.93 11.38 -9.67
CA GLN A 908 54.37 10.13 -10.31
C GLN A 908 55.88 10.06 -10.54
N LEU A 909 56.62 11.17 -10.40
CA LEU A 909 58.07 11.22 -10.54
C LEU A 909 58.83 10.94 -9.24
N TYR A 910 58.12 10.94 -8.11
CA TYR A 910 58.71 10.83 -6.79
C TYR A 910 58.58 9.42 -6.21
N SER A 911 59.61 9.01 -5.48
CA SER A 911 59.45 8.16 -4.32
C SER A 911 59.86 8.98 -3.09
N ALA A 912 59.03 9.01 -2.06
CA ALA A 912 59.21 9.89 -0.92
C ALA A 912 59.05 9.13 0.40
N ILE A 913 59.95 9.41 1.34
CA ILE A 913 59.82 8.98 2.74
C ILE A 913 59.69 10.24 3.58
N PHE A 914 58.44 10.61 3.84
CA PHE A 914 58.11 11.69 4.77
C PHE A 914 58.42 11.29 6.21
N SER A 915 58.56 12.28 7.09
CA SER A 915 58.76 12.04 8.53
C SER A 915 57.62 11.22 9.16
N ASP A 916 56.38 11.35 8.66
CA ASP A 916 55.16 10.68 9.09
C ASP A 916 54.67 9.56 8.14
N PHE A 917 55.58 8.91 7.39
CA PHE A 917 55.27 7.87 6.41
C PHE A 917 54.41 6.69 6.93
N TYR A 918 53.67 6.08 5.99
CA TYR A 918 52.90 4.86 6.21
C TYR A 918 53.52 3.65 5.50
N LEU A 919 53.42 2.46 6.11
CA LEU A 919 53.84 1.19 5.50
C LEU A 919 52.62 0.31 5.28
N PHE A 920 52.41 -0.10 4.03
CA PHE A 920 51.40 -1.09 3.70
C PHE A 920 51.94 -2.49 3.94
N GLU A 921 51.08 -3.41 4.36
CA GLU A 921 51.43 -4.84 4.49
C GLU A 921 51.71 -5.50 3.14
N LYS A 922 51.18 -4.93 2.04
CA LYS A 922 51.38 -5.42 0.68
C LYS A 922 52.18 -4.43 -0.17
N LEU A 923 53.07 -4.95 -1.00
CA LEU A 923 53.80 -4.22 -2.03
C LEU A 923 52.85 -3.82 -3.17
N TYR A 924 52.34 -2.59 -3.13
CA TYR A 924 51.53 -2.02 -4.22
C TYR A 924 52.42 -1.34 -5.26
N GLY A 925 52.12 -1.50 -6.54
CA GLY A 925 52.84 -0.83 -7.63
C GLY A 925 54.24 -1.39 -7.95
N ILE A 926 54.70 -2.42 -7.23
CA ILE A 926 56.02 -3.07 -7.43
C ILE A 926 55.82 -4.48 -7.97
N ASP A 927 56.56 -4.82 -9.04
CA ASP A 927 56.62 -6.19 -9.56
C ASP A 927 57.52 -7.06 -8.66
N HIS A 928 56.90 -7.61 -7.61
CA HIS A 928 57.55 -8.49 -6.63
C HIS A 928 58.05 -9.82 -7.21
N ILE A 929 57.63 -10.19 -8.43
CA ILE A 929 58.12 -11.43 -9.07
C ILE A 929 59.49 -11.15 -9.69
N SER A 930 59.62 -10.09 -10.49
CA SER A 930 60.90 -9.76 -11.13
C SER A 930 61.93 -9.19 -10.15
N LYS A 931 61.49 -8.47 -9.11
CA LYS A 931 62.39 -7.87 -8.11
C LYS A 931 62.58 -8.69 -6.84
N LYS A 932 62.24 -9.99 -6.87
CA LYS A 932 62.33 -10.86 -5.69
C LYS A 932 63.75 -10.94 -5.14
N ASP A 933 64.72 -11.20 -6.00
CA ASP A 933 66.12 -11.38 -5.60
C ASP A 933 66.71 -10.06 -5.05
N GLU A 934 66.39 -8.93 -5.69
CA GLU A 934 66.74 -7.59 -5.20
C GLU A 934 66.14 -7.34 -3.81
N LEU A 935 64.86 -7.65 -3.62
CA LEU A 935 64.19 -7.48 -2.32
C LEU A 935 64.86 -8.33 -1.22
N GLU A 936 65.17 -9.61 -1.48
CA GLU A 936 65.85 -10.47 -0.52
C GLU A 936 67.28 -9.99 -0.21
N GLU A 937 67.99 -9.47 -1.20
CA GLU A 937 69.31 -8.86 -1.02
C GLU A 937 69.24 -7.60 -0.15
N TYR A 938 68.32 -6.67 -0.46
CA TYR A 938 68.16 -5.45 0.31
C TYR A 938 67.66 -5.69 1.74
N LEU A 939 66.87 -6.74 1.96
CA LEU A 939 66.50 -7.15 3.31
C LEU A 939 67.72 -7.56 4.14
N LYS A 940 68.69 -8.27 3.53
CA LYS A 940 69.97 -8.63 4.17
C LYS A 940 70.87 -7.42 4.39
N VAL A 941 71.05 -6.58 3.37
CA VAL A 941 71.85 -5.35 3.47
C VAL A 941 71.33 -4.45 4.58
N MET A 942 70.01 -4.35 4.72
CA MET A 942 69.37 -3.55 5.74
C MET A 942 69.23 -4.27 7.09
N ARG A 943 69.68 -5.53 7.26
CA ARG A 943 69.59 -6.33 8.48
C ARG A 943 68.15 -6.47 9.02
N ILE A 944 67.19 -6.80 8.15
CA ILE A 944 65.76 -6.98 8.47
C ILE A 944 65.24 -8.38 8.07
N GLU A 945 66.02 -9.17 7.34
CA GLU A 945 65.70 -10.52 6.86
C GLU A 945 65.24 -11.49 7.96
N ASP A 946 65.79 -11.39 9.17
CA ASP A 946 65.43 -12.27 10.30
C ASP A 946 64.13 -11.84 11.01
N LYS A 947 63.58 -10.67 10.66
CA LYS A 947 62.40 -10.08 11.31
C LYS A 947 61.15 -10.12 10.43
N LEU A 948 61.33 -10.33 9.13
CA LEU A 948 60.32 -10.11 8.11
C LEU A 948 60.51 -11.13 6.99
N GLN A 949 59.41 -11.78 6.59
CA GLN A 949 59.35 -12.60 5.40
C GLN A 949 58.35 -12.00 4.41
N VAL A 950 58.58 -12.22 3.12
CA VAL A 950 57.71 -11.74 2.03
C VAL A 950 57.11 -12.94 1.32
N LYS A 951 55.78 -13.02 1.26
CA LYS A 951 55.06 -14.07 0.51
C LYS A 951 54.01 -13.43 -0.38
N ASP A 952 54.06 -13.72 -1.68
CA ASP A 952 53.12 -13.19 -2.69
C ASP A 952 52.97 -11.65 -2.63
N GLY A 953 54.08 -10.96 -2.39
CA GLY A 953 54.14 -9.50 -2.24
C GLY A 953 53.57 -8.96 -0.92
N VAL A 954 53.29 -9.82 0.07
CA VAL A 954 52.78 -9.45 1.40
C VAL A 954 53.86 -9.70 2.46
N PHE A 955 54.09 -8.71 3.30
CA PHE A 955 54.97 -8.76 4.46
C PHE A 955 54.36 -9.55 5.60
N SER A 956 55.14 -10.42 6.26
CA SER A 956 54.68 -11.19 7.42
C SER A 956 54.36 -10.33 8.65
N THR A 957 54.97 -9.15 8.75
CA THR A 957 54.70 -8.16 9.79
C THR A 957 55.20 -6.78 9.37
N ILE A 958 54.51 -5.73 9.81
CA ILE A 958 54.99 -4.34 9.77
C ILE A 958 55.25 -3.78 11.18
N SER A 959 55.08 -4.61 12.22
CA SER A 959 55.34 -4.28 13.63
C SER A 959 56.84 -4.29 13.93
N LEU A 960 57.54 -3.32 13.38
CA LEU A 960 59.00 -3.16 13.46
C LEU A 960 59.37 -1.90 14.28
N SER A 961 60.63 -1.80 14.73
CA SER A 961 61.13 -0.57 15.38
C SER A 961 61.12 0.61 14.40
N THR A 962 61.11 1.86 14.87
CA THR A 962 61.07 3.05 14.00
C THR A 962 62.20 3.05 12.95
N GLY A 963 63.44 2.74 13.37
CA GLY A 963 64.57 2.62 12.45
C GLY A 963 64.43 1.48 11.45
N GLN A 964 63.87 0.33 11.85
CA GLN A 964 63.56 -0.79 10.94
C GLN A 964 62.44 -0.43 9.96
N ARG A 965 61.38 0.27 10.39
CA ARG A 965 60.31 0.75 9.51
C ARG A 965 60.85 1.73 8.47
N LYS A 966 61.71 2.68 8.86
CA LYS A 966 62.36 3.62 7.93
C LYS A 966 63.29 2.92 6.95
N ARG A 967 64.02 1.89 7.39
CA ARG A 967 64.82 1.03 6.51
C ARG A 967 63.94 0.24 5.52
N LEU A 968 62.82 -0.34 5.96
CA LEU A 968 61.88 -1.01 5.07
C LEU A 968 61.25 -0.04 4.05
N ALA A 969 60.87 1.17 4.46
CA ALA A 969 60.40 2.21 3.56
C ALA A 969 61.48 2.61 2.53
N LEU A 970 62.76 2.61 2.92
CA LEU A 970 63.88 2.85 2.02
C LEU A 970 64.04 1.74 0.98
N ILE A 971 63.89 0.47 1.38
CA ILE A 971 63.88 -0.67 0.43
C ILE A 971 62.73 -0.50 -0.57
N ILE A 972 61.53 -0.17 -0.09
CA ILE A 972 60.36 0.06 -0.97
C ILE A 972 60.66 1.20 -1.95
N SER A 973 61.19 2.33 -1.47
CA SER A 973 61.57 3.47 -2.31
C SER A 973 62.61 3.11 -3.38
N TYR A 974 63.58 2.27 -3.02
CA TYR A 974 64.57 1.74 -3.96
C TYR A 974 63.92 0.84 -5.03
N LEU A 975 62.98 -0.02 -4.62
CA LEU A 975 62.25 -0.92 -5.53
C LEU A 975 61.25 -0.19 -6.42
N GLU A 976 60.72 0.96 -6.02
CA GLU A 976 59.89 1.82 -6.89
C GLU A 976 60.68 2.45 -8.04
N ASP A 977 62.00 2.61 -7.86
CA ASP A 977 62.96 3.09 -8.87
C ASP A 977 62.58 4.42 -9.56
N ARG A 978 61.93 5.32 -8.82
CA ARG A 978 61.49 6.64 -9.33
C ARG A 978 62.69 7.57 -9.62
N PRO A 979 62.57 8.54 -10.55
CA PRO A 979 63.69 9.43 -10.92
C PRO A 979 64.05 10.45 -9.84
N ILE A 980 63.09 10.85 -8.99
CA ILE A 980 63.31 11.79 -7.88
C ILE A 980 63.04 11.07 -6.56
N LEU A 981 63.97 11.20 -5.60
CA LEU A 981 63.89 10.60 -4.28
C LEU A 981 63.88 11.69 -3.22
N LEU A 982 62.84 11.73 -2.38
CA LEU A 982 62.73 12.67 -1.26
C LEU A 982 62.84 11.94 0.07
N PHE A 983 63.80 12.35 0.91
CA PHE A 983 64.02 11.79 2.24
C PHE A 983 63.86 12.88 3.30
N ASP A 984 62.73 12.89 3.99
CA ASP A 984 62.44 13.85 5.07
C ASP A 984 62.88 13.28 6.42
N GLU A 985 63.98 13.81 6.98
CA GLU A 985 64.52 13.41 8.28
C GLU A 985 64.73 11.89 8.45
N TRP A 986 65.04 11.18 7.35
CA TRP A 986 65.18 9.73 7.37
C TRP A 986 66.27 9.26 8.36
N ALA A 987 67.40 9.96 8.38
CA ALA A 987 68.58 9.65 9.20
C ALA A 987 68.41 9.85 10.71
N ALA A 988 67.38 10.61 11.15
CA ALA A 988 67.22 11.05 12.53
C ALA A 988 67.05 9.86 13.51
N ASP A 989 66.30 8.84 13.10
CA ASP A 989 65.97 7.66 13.93
C ASP A 989 66.90 6.46 13.67
N GLN A 990 67.98 6.65 12.92
CA GLN A 990 68.95 5.59 12.61
C GLN A 990 70.14 5.64 13.57
N ASP A 991 70.70 4.46 13.86
CA ASP A 991 71.97 4.33 14.55
C ASP A 991 73.13 4.89 13.69
N PRO A 992 74.30 5.19 14.30
CA PRO A 992 75.41 5.79 13.59
C PRO A 992 75.91 5.00 12.37
N GLU A 993 75.85 3.66 12.41
CA GLU A 993 76.31 2.80 11.32
C GLU A 993 75.41 2.96 10.08
N PHE A 994 74.08 2.86 10.27
CA PHE A 994 73.13 3.03 9.17
C PHE A 994 72.99 4.48 8.71
N ARG A 995 73.23 5.44 9.60
CA ARG A 995 73.31 6.86 9.23
C ARG A 995 74.50 7.14 8.32
N GLU A 996 75.68 6.60 8.68
CA GLU A 996 76.87 6.70 7.85
C GLU A 996 76.69 5.95 6.52
N PHE A 997 76.07 4.77 6.53
CA PHE A 997 75.69 4.04 5.32
C PHE A 997 74.81 4.89 4.40
N PHE A 998 73.77 5.52 4.93
CA PHE A 998 72.86 6.37 4.15
C PHE A 998 73.61 7.51 3.48
N TYR A 999 74.34 8.33 4.25
CA TYR A 999 75.03 9.49 3.70
C TYR A 999 76.25 9.13 2.82
N LYS A 1000 77.12 8.21 3.25
CA LYS A 1000 78.39 7.96 2.56
C LYS A 1000 78.33 6.85 1.50
N LYS A 1001 77.32 5.98 1.52
CA LYS A 1001 77.18 4.91 0.54
C LYS A 1001 75.94 5.06 -0.33
N LEU A 1002 74.76 5.12 0.29
CA LEU A 1002 73.50 5.07 -0.44
C LEU A 1002 73.25 6.33 -1.29
N LEU A 1003 73.35 7.53 -0.71
CA LEU A 1003 73.11 8.75 -1.48
C LEU A 1003 74.07 8.88 -2.67
N PRO A 1004 75.40 8.64 -2.53
CA PRO A 1004 76.32 8.60 -3.66
C PRO A 1004 75.99 7.51 -4.70
N GLU A 1005 75.58 6.31 -4.27
CA GLU A 1005 75.17 5.24 -5.19
C GLU A 1005 73.93 5.66 -6.02
N LEU A 1006 72.90 6.21 -5.37
CA LEU A 1006 71.71 6.71 -6.03
C LEU A 1006 72.02 7.87 -6.99
N LYS A 1007 72.95 8.75 -6.61
CA LYS A 1007 73.46 9.84 -7.47
C LYS A 1007 74.12 9.26 -8.72
N ASN A 1008 74.99 8.26 -8.57
CA ASN A 1008 75.66 7.57 -9.68
C ASN A 1008 74.69 6.82 -10.59
N ARG A 1009 73.53 6.40 -10.08
CA ARG A 1009 72.41 5.85 -10.86
C ARG A 1009 71.58 6.93 -11.58
N GLY A 1010 72.00 8.20 -11.53
CA GLY A 1010 71.36 9.32 -12.21
C GLY A 1010 70.12 9.88 -11.52
N LYS A 1011 69.87 9.50 -10.26
CA LYS A 1011 68.69 9.96 -9.51
C LYS A 1011 68.85 11.42 -9.05
N CYS A 1012 67.75 12.14 -8.96
CA CYS A 1012 67.67 13.43 -8.28
C CYS A 1012 67.31 13.18 -6.81
N ILE A 1013 68.18 13.58 -5.88
CA ILE A 1013 68.03 13.26 -4.46
C ILE A 1013 67.81 14.54 -3.67
N ILE A 1014 66.70 14.60 -2.94
CA ILE A 1014 66.33 15.72 -2.08
C ILE A 1014 66.24 15.19 -0.65
N ALA A 1015 67.17 15.58 0.23
CA ALA A 1015 67.15 15.14 1.62
C ALA A 1015 66.96 16.32 2.57
N ILE A 1016 65.93 16.26 3.40
CA ILE A 1016 65.71 17.24 4.47
C ILE A 1016 66.45 16.74 5.70
N THR A 1017 67.47 17.48 6.14
CA THR A 1017 68.34 17.03 7.25
C THR A 1017 68.92 18.18 8.08
N HIS A 1018 69.20 17.86 9.33
CA HIS A 1018 69.91 18.69 10.30
C HIS A 1018 71.31 18.18 10.65
N ASP A 1019 71.78 17.11 10.00
CA ASP A 1019 73.11 16.54 10.27
C ASP A 1019 74.21 17.28 9.48
N ASP A 1020 74.65 18.41 10.04
CA ASP A 1020 75.67 19.31 9.49
C ASP A 1020 77.00 18.62 9.15
N ARG A 1021 77.34 17.55 9.88
CA ARG A 1021 78.54 16.71 9.68
C ARG A 1021 78.64 16.12 8.27
N TYR A 1022 77.53 16.00 7.55
CA TYR A 1022 77.47 15.40 6.22
C TYR A 1022 77.11 16.41 5.12
N PHE A 1023 77.02 17.72 5.40
CA PHE A 1023 76.65 18.71 4.39
C PHE A 1023 77.61 18.77 3.19
N ASN A 1024 78.86 18.35 3.38
CA ASN A 1024 79.85 18.21 2.33
C ASN A 1024 79.55 17.08 1.31
N ILE A 1025 78.58 16.21 1.59
CA ILE A 1025 78.13 15.16 0.66
C ILE A 1025 77.11 15.72 -0.35
N ALA A 1026 76.40 16.79 0.00
CA ALA A 1026 75.45 17.43 -0.90
C ALA A 1026 76.15 18.29 -1.93
N ASP A 1027 75.62 18.31 -3.14
CA ASP A 1027 76.01 19.24 -4.19
C ASP A 1027 75.48 20.64 -3.90
N VAL A 1028 74.24 20.71 -3.38
CA VAL A 1028 73.57 21.96 -3.05
C VAL A 1028 72.99 21.87 -1.65
N VAL A 1029 73.23 22.90 -0.82
CA VAL A 1029 72.57 23.05 0.49
C VAL A 1029 71.68 24.28 0.47
N VAL A 1030 70.37 24.06 0.66
CA VAL A 1030 69.33 25.07 0.72
C VAL A 1030 68.94 25.31 2.18
N LYS A 1031 69.19 26.52 2.69
CA LYS A 1031 68.76 26.93 4.04
C LYS A 1031 67.44 27.71 3.98
N MET A 1032 66.41 27.18 4.67
CA MET A 1032 65.10 27.82 4.84
C MET A 1032 64.95 28.47 6.22
N GLU A 1033 64.32 29.64 6.25
CA GLU A 1033 63.95 30.36 7.48
C GLU A 1033 62.63 31.12 7.27
N ILE A 1034 61.65 30.88 8.16
CA ILE A 1034 60.32 31.53 8.15
C ILE A 1034 59.70 31.57 6.73
N GLY A 1035 59.65 30.42 6.06
CA GLY A 1035 59.00 30.29 4.75
C GLY A 1035 59.77 30.86 3.55
N LYS A 1036 60.99 31.36 3.74
CA LYS A 1036 61.87 31.88 2.67
C LYS A 1036 63.15 31.06 2.54
N VAL A 1037 63.72 31.04 1.33
CA VAL A 1037 65.06 30.50 1.07
C VAL A 1037 66.07 31.62 1.32
N LEU A 1038 66.98 31.44 2.28
CA LEU A 1038 67.97 32.46 2.67
C LEU A 1038 69.32 32.27 2.01
N LYS A 1039 69.73 31.02 1.77
CA LYS A 1039 71.07 30.70 1.25
C LYS A 1039 71.05 29.41 0.47
N GLU A 1040 71.55 29.47 -0.76
CA GLU A 1040 71.90 28.32 -1.60
C GLU A 1040 73.43 28.26 -1.66
N THR A 1041 74.02 27.17 -1.17
CA THR A 1041 75.48 26.96 -1.22
C THR A 1041 75.75 25.81 -2.17
N ASP A 1042 76.31 26.13 -3.34
CA ASP A 1042 76.73 25.17 -4.36
C ASP A 1042 78.20 24.80 -4.15
N PHE A 1043 78.50 23.50 -4.04
CA PHE A 1043 79.86 22.99 -3.88
C PHE A 1043 80.55 22.69 -5.23
N HIS A 1044 79.86 22.89 -6.36
CA HIS A 1044 80.41 22.81 -7.71
C HIS A 1044 80.57 24.20 -8.36
N GLY A 1045 81.63 24.91 -7.94
CA GLY A 1045 82.17 26.06 -8.66
C GLY A 1045 83.69 26.11 -8.51
N GLU A 1046 84.41 26.18 -9.63
CA GLU A 1046 85.86 26.41 -9.66
C GLU A 1046 86.22 27.70 -8.90
N TYR A 1047 87.19 27.59 -7.98
CA TYR A 1047 87.95 28.65 -7.27
C TYR A 1047 87.24 29.97 -6.90
N GLY A 1048 87.10 30.22 -5.59
CA GLY A 1048 87.16 31.60 -5.06
C GLY A 1048 86.33 31.90 -3.82
N ASP A 1049 87.02 32.06 -2.70
CA ASP A 1049 86.72 32.92 -1.53
C ASP A 1049 85.29 33.06 -0.97
N LEU A 1050 85.17 32.66 0.29
CA LEU A 1050 84.24 33.18 1.27
C LEU A 1050 84.15 34.71 1.21
N LYS A 1051 82.99 35.24 0.79
CA LYS A 1051 82.55 36.60 1.18
C LYS A 1051 81.24 36.54 1.96
N ILE A 1052 81.37 36.95 3.22
CA ILE A 1052 80.29 37.43 4.07
C ILE A 1052 79.84 38.77 3.48
N VAL A 1053 78.54 38.93 3.19
CA VAL A 1053 77.90 40.25 3.08
C VAL A 1053 76.64 40.23 3.95
N SER A 1054 76.57 41.25 4.78
CA SER A 1054 75.57 41.53 5.81
C SER A 1054 74.23 42.01 5.25
N THR A 1055 73.22 41.89 6.13
CA THR A 1055 71.84 42.43 6.16
C THR A 1055 70.81 41.82 5.23
#